data_AF-A0A443YKJ7-F1
#
_entry.id   AF-A0A443YKJ7-F1
#
_cell.length_a   1.000
_cell.length_b   1.000
_cell.length_c   1.000
_cell.angle_alpha   90.00
_cell.angle_beta   90.00
_cell.angle_gamma   90.00
#
_symmetry.space_group_name_H-M   'P 1'
#
loop_
_entity.id
_entity.type
_entity.pdbx_description
1 polymer ?
#
loop_
_entity_poly.entity_id
_entity_poly.type
_entity_poly.pdbx_seq_one_letter_code
_entity_poly.pdbx_strand_id
1 'polypeptide(L)'
;MKRTISLVLACLSLTNAYSQSKPDWENPEVFAINKEKTRSSLLPYASEALAIKNEYKSSPYYQSLNGKWQFHWFGKIADVPDEFFKEEFNASSWTTMPVPGNWEFNGFGIPIYVNTGFGFSSSPPFINREDSPTGAYRKQFNIPENWNGRKVFLHFEGGTNSMYVWINGKKVGYTENSKSPAEFDITPYLKKGSNLLACEVHKFSDGSYLEDQDMWRLGGINRSVYLYATDQTRILDFFAHPDLDAQYKNGLFSSSVKIQNYGNAATAQMVEVSILDKQGKKVFSQQKPINLAAQAVDSLVFEGTVKTPLKWTAETPNLYTMLVTLKDGQKKVIESTSHRIGFRKVEIKDGQVLINGKRVLFKGVNLHEFNTQTGQVVDSVVMLRNIQLFKELNINAVRTSHYPQQPLWYRLCDEYGIYLVDEANLESHGLGYGPNNVSNFPEWKAAHMDRIMRLIERDKNHASVIFWSLGNEASNGKAFFDMYDWAKARDKSRPVQYEQAYQRDRNTDIICHMYPSWGSMVRDAAKDLGKPYIMCEYAHAMGNSMGNFQDYWDLMRTSKNMQGGFIWEWYNHGFKTKDEQGREYWAYGGDLNGFNKPNDGNFCMDGIVTPDQQYMPHTHIVKKVYQNILFEAKDLANGVVTVINDFKFTPISTQEYGFKWVLLKNGTNVAEGNFEVAIAADSRKEVTLKLPKLAFEAGVEYYLQVYAHRRTATKFLPVGFEVAKGEFAFTNNNYFAEVAKNANQTKIEKKETQQKYSFTANGITYEFGKDNRALTDIKGASKQLIAKMPKLNFWRAPTDNDFGSQAQYNLRVWETASISQKVSFKSIDEKADAITLNYEFQPQGVAAKVEVAYTINSDGSLTVNTHYKALTDDLPEMMRLGMNMELPKEYNNFTWYGRGPWENYVDRHQDAFISVWSGKVGEQVFPYYRPQEAGNKTDVRWFTLTDSEGNGLQIKGAQPLSVSATNYRIEDWDPGTTKKQQHPSDIIPSDRVILNVDLFQRGVGGLDSWGSKPLDKYLFRGKEYQYSYTMSVIRKGSNQNSK
;
A
#
# COMPACT_ATOMS: atom_id res chain seq x y z
N MET A 1 28.90 66.00 -34.19
CA MET A 1 28.23 65.82 -32.88
C MET A 1 26.73 65.50 -32.95
N LYS A 2 25.94 65.99 -33.93
CA LYS A 2 24.49 65.71 -33.99
C LYS A 2 24.07 64.31 -34.52
N ARG A 3 24.93 63.58 -35.25
CA ARG A 3 24.60 62.24 -35.78
C ARG A 3 24.88 61.07 -34.82
N THR A 4 25.79 61.26 -33.85
CA THR A 4 26.18 60.20 -32.90
C THR A 4 25.23 60.10 -31.71
N ILE A 5 24.53 61.19 -31.36
CA ILE A 5 23.57 61.22 -30.24
C ILE A 5 22.24 60.56 -30.64
N SER A 6 21.80 60.67 -31.90
CA SER A 6 20.56 60.03 -32.37
C SER A 6 20.64 58.50 -32.46
N LEU A 7 21.82 57.92 -32.71
CA LEU A 7 22.00 56.46 -32.73
C LEU A 7 22.03 55.85 -31.31
N VAL A 8 22.59 56.56 -30.33
CA VAL A 8 22.64 56.10 -28.94
C VAL A 8 21.25 56.18 -28.28
N LEU A 9 20.45 57.21 -28.62
CA LEU A 9 19.06 57.31 -28.16
C LEU A 9 18.12 56.28 -28.82
N ALA A 10 18.40 55.83 -30.05
CA ALA A 10 17.65 54.74 -30.69
C ALA A 10 18.02 53.35 -30.13
N CYS A 11 19.27 53.13 -29.72
CA CYS A 11 19.68 51.89 -29.05
C CYS A 11 19.23 51.82 -27.57
N LEU A 12 19.08 52.96 -26.89
CA LEU A 12 18.53 53.03 -25.52
C LEU A 12 16.99 52.89 -25.46
N SER A 13 16.29 53.21 -26.55
CA SER A 13 14.84 52.95 -26.65
C SER A 13 14.49 51.53 -27.12
N LEU A 14 15.43 50.82 -27.78
CA LEU A 14 15.27 49.40 -28.14
C LEU A 14 15.64 48.43 -27.01
N THR A 15 16.45 48.84 -26.03
CA THR A 15 16.83 47.99 -24.88
C THR A 15 15.80 47.97 -23.75
N ASN A 16 14.88 48.95 -23.71
CA ASN A 16 13.74 48.93 -22.78
C ASN A 16 12.50 48.20 -23.32
N ALA A 17 12.55 47.65 -24.54
CA ALA A 17 11.39 47.04 -25.19
C ALA A 17 11.34 45.49 -25.13
N TYR A 18 12.33 44.81 -24.52
CA TYR A 18 12.31 43.33 -24.39
C TYR A 18 12.97 42.82 -23.10
N SER A 19 12.79 43.50 -21.96
CA SER A 19 12.88 42.78 -20.68
C SER A 19 11.54 42.08 -20.47
N GLN A 20 11.38 40.90 -21.07
CA GLN A 20 10.23 40.05 -20.81
C GLN A 20 10.25 39.73 -19.31
N SER A 21 9.32 40.29 -18.54
CA SER A 21 9.21 39.99 -17.12
C SER A 21 9.07 38.48 -16.95
N LYS A 22 9.98 37.84 -16.22
CA LYS A 22 9.87 36.43 -15.89
C LYS A 22 8.50 36.17 -15.25
N PRO A 23 7.70 35.22 -15.76
CA PRO A 23 6.42 34.92 -15.13
C PRO A 23 6.63 34.29 -13.75
N ASP A 24 5.67 34.49 -12.83
CA ASP A 24 5.79 33.98 -11.44
C ASP A 24 5.97 32.44 -11.41
N TRP A 25 5.37 31.70 -12.36
CA TRP A 25 5.39 30.24 -12.48
C TRP A 25 6.66 29.62 -13.13
N GLU A 26 7.66 30.44 -13.43
CA GLU A 26 9.03 29.98 -13.78
C GLU A 26 10.07 30.78 -12.97
N ASN A 27 9.72 31.10 -11.72
CA ASN A 27 10.54 31.90 -10.82
C ASN A 27 10.49 31.34 -9.39
N PRO A 28 11.45 30.50 -8.97
CA PRO A 28 11.42 29.82 -7.67
C PRO A 28 11.52 30.77 -6.45
N GLU A 29 11.92 32.03 -6.68
CA GLU A 29 11.88 33.08 -5.66
C GLU A 29 10.44 33.57 -5.36
N VAL A 30 9.47 33.29 -6.23
CA VAL A 30 8.08 33.76 -6.18
C VAL A 30 7.11 32.57 -6.16
N PHE A 31 7.12 31.81 -5.07
CA PHE A 31 6.17 30.70 -4.85
C PHE A 31 4.84 31.14 -4.19
N ALA A 32 4.72 32.42 -3.80
CA ALA A 32 3.57 32.97 -3.09
C ALA A 32 3.48 34.50 -3.20
N ILE A 33 2.28 35.03 -3.48
CA ILE A 33 1.98 36.48 -3.44
C ILE A 33 0.72 36.69 -2.61
N ASN A 34 0.79 37.55 -1.58
CA ASN A 34 -0.31 37.88 -0.66
C ASN A 34 -0.98 36.69 0.05
N LYS A 35 -0.28 35.55 0.14
CA LYS A 35 -0.73 34.37 0.88
C LYS A 35 -0.57 34.61 2.38
N GLU A 36 -1.62 34.33 3.16
CA GLU A 36 -1.56 34.41 4.62
C GLU A 36 -0.52 33.43 5.19
N LYS A 37 0.06 33.79 6.34
CA LYS A 37 0.95 32.89 7.09
C LYS A 37 0.18 31.64 7.52
N THR A 38 0.81 30.47 7.38
CA THR A 38 0.17 29.21 7.79
C THR A 38 -0.04 29.16 9.29
N ARG A 39 -1.19 28.59 9.66
CA ARG A 39 -1.68 28.42 11.02
C ARG A 39 -2.33 27.04 11.12
N SER A 40 -2.64 26.60 12.34
CA SER A 40 -3.34 25.33 12.52
C SER A 40 -4.72 25.32 11.86
N SER A 41 -5.20 24.14 11.48
CA SER A 41 -6.53 23.96 10.88
C SER A 41 -7.64 24.27 11.90
N LEU A 42 -8.06 25.53 11.94
CA LEU A 42 -9.10 26.06 12.82
C LEU A 42 -10.00 27.06 12.09
N LEU A 43 -11.29 27.04 12.45
CA LEU A 43 -12.30 27.97 11.97
C LEU A 43 -13.03 28.65 13.13
N PRO A 44 -13.55 29.87 12.91
CA PRO A 44 -14.25 30.63 13.95
C PRO A 44 -15.67 30.09 14.13
N TYR A 45 -16.13 30.03 15.37
CA TYR A 45 -17.51 29.74 15.75
C TYR A 45 -18.09 30.86 16.62
N ALA A 46 -19.39 31.08 16.49
CA ALA A 46 -20.10 32.11 17.25
C ALA A 46 -20.35 31.74 18.73
N SER A 47 -20.12 30.49 19.13
CA SER A 47 -20.33 30.03 20.50
C SER A 47 -19.45 28.85 20.87
N GLU A 48 -19.25 28.65 22.18
CA GLU A 48 -18.57 27.49 22.75
C GLU A 48 -19.24 26.17 22.34
N ALA A 49 -20.59 26.12 22.33
CA ALA A 49 -21.34 24.92 21.98
C ALA A 49 -21.10 24.47 20.53
N LEU A 50 -21.03 25.41 19.58
CA LEU A 50 -20.69 25.11 18.19
C LEU A 50 -19.22 24.67 18.05
N ALA A 51 -18.31 25.37 18.74
CA ALA A 51 -16.90 25.03 18.74
C ALA A 51 -16.65 23.61 19.27
N ILE A 52 -17.34 23.18 20.33
CA ILE A 52 -17.21 21.83 20.91
C ILE A 52 -17.62 20.74 19.91
N LYS A 53 -18.66 20.96 19.09
CA LYS A 53 -19.06 20.03 18.03
C LYS A 53 -18.03 19.95 16.90
N ASN A 54 -17.34 21.06 16.63
CA ASN A 54 -16.31 21.20 15.61
C ASN A 54 -16.76 20.80 14.19
N GLU A 55 -18.03 21.08 13.86
CA GLU A 55 -18.60 20.88 12.53
C GLU A 55 -18.62 22.20 11.76
N TYR A 56 -17.64 22.45 10.89
CA TYR A 56 -17.44 23.77 10.26
C TYR A 56 -18.67 24.30 9.50
N LYS A 57 -19.43 23.42 8.86
CA LYS A 57 -20.65 23.78 8.12
C LYS A 57 -21.76 24.36 9.02
N SER A 58 -21.69 24.15 10.33
CA SER A 58 -22.63 24.72 11.31
C SER A 58 -22.24 26.12 11.78
N SER A 59 -21.03 26.60 11.45
CA SER A 59 -20.61 27.95 11.81
C SER A 59 -21.32 28.98 10.93
N PRO A 60 -21.92 30.04 11.50
CA PRO A 60 -22.48 31.15 10.71
C PRO A 60 -21.38 31.98 10.01
N TYR A 61 -20.12 31.66 10.25
CA TYR A 61 -18.93 32.30 9.70
C TYR A 61 -18.23 31.46 8.63
N TYR A 62 -18.86 30.40 8.12
CA TYR A 62 -18.34 29.53 7.08
C TYR A 62 -19.29 29.48 5.88
N GLN A 63 -18.74 29.48 4.67
CA GLN A 63 -19.49 29.30 3.44
C GLN A 63 -18.68 28.45 2.45
N SER A 64 -19.19 27.29 2.06
CA SER A 64 -18.52 26.48 1.02
C SER A 64 -18.64 27.12 -0.35
N LEU A 65 -17.58 27.03 -1.15
CA LEU A 65 -17.58 27.35 -2.57
C LEU A 65 -17.51 26.09 -3.46
N ASN A 66 -17.56 24.89 -2.87
CA ASN A 66 -17.60 23.64 -3.63
C ASN A 66 -18.84 23.57 -4.54
N GLY A 67 -18.76 22.75 -5.58
CA GLY A 67 -19.82 22.54 -6.56
C GLY A 67 -19.37 22.91 -7.97
N LYS A 68 -20.31 23.24 -8.84
CA LYS A 68 -20.01 23.57 -10.24
C LYS A 68 -19.47 25.00 -10.39
N TRP A 69 -18.38 25.15 -11.12
CA TRP A 69 -17.75 26.41 -11.51
C TRP A 69 -17.74 26.49 -13.04
N GLN A 70 -17.86 27.70 -13.61
CA GLN A 70 -17.61 27.89 -15.04
C GLN A 70 -16.14 27.60 -15.33
N PHE A 71 -15.86 26.92 -16.43
CA PHE A 71 -14.54 26.37 -16.69
C PHE A 71 -14.21 26.33 -18.18
N HIS A 72 -12.94 26.60 -18.51
CA HIS A 72 -12.37 26.34 -19.82
C HIS A 72 -10.96 25.75 -19.66
N TRP A 73 -10.64 24.73 -20.44
CA TRP A 73 -9.33 24.08 -20.46
C TRP A 73 -8.54 24.52 -21.69
N PHE A 74 -7.26 24.86 -21.51
CA PHE A 74 -6.33 25.25 -22.55
C PHE A 74 -5.13 24.31 -22.55
N GLY A 75 -4.65 23.93 -23.74
CA GLY A 75 -3.48 23.04 -23.88
C GLY A 75 -2.15 23.71 -23.54
N LYS A 76 -2.09 25.05 -23.66
CA LYS A 76 -0.93 25.85 -23.30
C LYS A 76 -1.34 27.17 -22.66
N ILE A 77 -0.49 27.66 -21.76
CA ILE A 77 -0.74 28.85 -20.96
C ILE A 77 -0.94 30.13 -21.82
N ALA A 78 -0.26 30.22 -22.96
CA ALA A 78 -0.36 31.38 -23.85
C ALA A 78 -1.74 31.52 -24.54
N ASP A 79 -2.57 30.48 -24.52
CA ASP A 79 -3.91 30.50 -25.11
C ASP A 79 -4.99 30.97 -24.12
N VAL A 80 -4.64 31.16 -22.85
CA VAL A 80 -5.56 31.69 -21.83
C VAL A 80 -5.85 33.16 -22.16
N PRO A 81 -7.13 33.59 -22.30
CA PRO A 81 -7.45 34.98 -22.59
C PRO A 81 -7.03 35.92 -21.46
N ASP A 82 -6.21 36.93 -21.75
CA ASP A 82 -5.64 37.89 -20.78
C ASP A 82 -6.67 38.57 -19.85
N GLU A 83 -7.94 38.61 -20.24
CA GLU A 83 -9.00 39.33 -19.51
C GLU A 83 -10.11 38.43 -18.96
N PHE A 84 -9.93 37.10 -18.95
CA PHE A 84 -11.00 36.15 -18.52
C PHE A 84 -11.49 36.38 -17.08
N PHE A 85 -10.63 36.95 -16.22
CA PHE A 85 -10.91 37.26 -14.82
C PHE A 85 -11.78 38.51 -14.63
N LYS A 86 -11.95 39.35 -15.66
CA LYS A 86 -12.78 40.56 -15.59
C LYS A 86 -14.26 40.20 -15.51
N GLU A 87 -15.09 41.12 -15.00
CA GLU A 87 -16.51 40.84 -14.78
C GLU A 87 -17.30 40.81 -16.09
N GLU A 88 -16.96 41.71 -17.00
CA GLU A 88 -17.54 41.90 -18.32
C GLU A 88 -17.16 40.81 -19.34
N PHE A 89 -16.21 39.93 -19.00
CA PHE A 89 -15.80 38.84 -19.88
C PHE A 89 -16.96 37.87 -20.12
N ASN A 90 -17.29 37.60 -21.40
CA ASN A 90 -18.35 36.69 -21.78
C ASN A 90 -17.89 35.23 -21.75
N ALA A 91 -18.16 34.53 -20.65
CA ALA A 91 -17.91 33.09 -20.50
C ALA A 91 -19.17 32.24 -20.71
N SER A 92 -20.20 32.74 -21.41
CA SER A 92 -21.46 31.98 -21.61
C SER A 92 -21.28 30.67 -22.39
N SER A 93 -20.24 30.58 -23.22
CA SER A 93 -19.88 29.36 -23.96
C SER A 93 -19.02 28.37 -23.15
N TRP A 94 -18.58 28.75 -21.95
CA TRP A 94 -17.74 27.89 -21.12
C TRP A 94 -18.59 26.77 -20.51
N THR A 95 -17.96 25.61 -20.32
CA THR A 95 -18.59 24.47 -19.65
C THR A 95 -18.53 24.63 -18.13
N THR A 96 -18.93 23.61 -17.38
CA THR A 96 -18.79 23.58 -15.92
C THR A 96 -17.90 22.45 -15.44
N MET A 97 -17.09 22.72 -14.41
CA MET A 97 -16.22 21.76 -13.74
C MET A 97 -16.63 21.62 -12.27
N PRO A 98 -16.70 20.39 -11.71
CA PRO A 98 -16.82 20.23 -10.26
C PRO A 98 -15.55 20.70 -9.55
N VAL A 99 -15.74 21.41 -8.44
CA VAL A 99 -14.69 21.75 -7.48
C VAL A 99 -15.10 21.20 -6.11
N PRO A 100 -14.33 20.28 -5.50
CA PRO A 100 -13.09 19.70 -6.02
C PRO A 100 -13.27 18.77 -7.24
N GLY A 101 -12.26 18.67 -8.10
CA GLY A 101 -12.23 17.82 -9.29
C GLY A 101 -10.89 17.85 -10.02
N ASN A 102 -10.40 16.67 -10.43
CA ASN A 102 -9.32 16.57 -11.42
C ASN A 102 -9.89 16.61 -12.84
N TRP A 103 -9.36 17.47 -13.73
CA TRP A 103 -9.99 17.68 -15.03
C TRP A 103 -9.87 16.46 -15.97
N GLU A 104 -8.87 15.60 -15.76
CA GLU A 104 -8.67 14.35 -16.54
C GLU A 104 -9.83 13.37 -16.33
N PHE A 105 -10.43 13.37 -15.15
CA PHE A 105 -11.61 12.57 -14.81
C PHE A 105 -12.94 13.29 -15.10
N ASN A 106 -12.86 14.48 -15.71
CA ASN A 106 -14.02 15.28 -16.10
C ASN A 106 -13.99 15.64 -17.60
N GLY A 107 -13.20 14.90 -18.40
CA GLY A 107 -13.23 14.97 -19.86
C GLY A 107 -12.20 15.90 -20.51
N PHE A 108 -11.19 16.39 -19.78
CA PHE A 108 -10.18 17.31 -20.31
C PHE A 108 -8.76 16.80 -20.08
N GLY A 109 -7.84 17.08 -21.00
CA GLY A 109 -6.44 16.69 -20.86
C GLY A 109 -6.21 15.18 -20.86
N ILE A 110 -4.99 14.78 -20.50
CA ILE A 110 -4.53 13.39 -20.48
C ILE A 110 -3.81 13.14 -19.14
N PRO A 111 -4.16 12.07 -18.39
CA PRO A 111 -3.43 11.70 -17.18
C PRO A 111 -2.07 11.11 -17.57
N ILE A 112 -1.02 11.47 -16.82
CA ILE A 112 0.35 11.01 -17.09
C ILE A 112 0.82 10.28 -15.84
N TYR A 113 1.28 9.04 -15.99
CA TYR A 113 1.92 8.31 -14.90
C TYR A 113 3.40 8.13 -15.21
N VAL A 114 4.26 8.68 -14.37
CA VAL A 114 5.71 8.54 -14.41
C VAL A 114 6.20 8.36 -12.98
N ASN A 115 7.17 7.45 -12.81
CA ASN A 115 7.85 7.22 -11.55
C ASN A 115 8.81 8.38 -11.30
N THR A 116 9.91 8.43 -12.06
CA THR A 116 10.89 9.53 -11.98
C THR A 116 10.71 10.51 -13.13
N GLY A 117 10.62 11.80 -12.85
CA GLY A 117 10.55 12.87 -13.84
C GLY A 117 9.18 13.53 -14.00
N PHE A 118 9.16 14.73 -14.58
CA PHE A 118 8.08 15.70 -14.37
C PHE A 118 6.90 15.60 -15.36
N GLY A 119 6.90 14.59 -16.24
CA GLY A 119 6.01 14.52 -17.40
C GLY A 119 6.41 15.44 -18.57
N PHE A 120 7.52 16.16 -18.43
CA PHE A 120 8.17 16.99 -19.44
C PHE A 120 9.70 16.96 -19.24
N SER A 121 10.46 17.40 -20.26
CA SER A 121 11.94 17.45 -20.19
C SER A 121 12.42 18.47 -19.15
N SER A 122 13.29 18.04 -18.24
CA SER A 122 13.76 18.86 -17.12
C SER A 122 14.82 19.88 -17.52
N SER A 123 14.58 21.15 -17.20
CA SER A 123 15.54 22.26 -17.26
C SER A 123 15.15 23.35 -16.24
N PRO A 124 15.33 23.13 -14.92
CA PRO A 124 14.86 24.05 -13.89
C PRO A 124 15.33 25.51 -14.12
N PRO A 125 14.46 26.52 -13.89
CA PRO A 125 13.08 26.43 -13.43
C PRO A 125 12.04 26.29 -14.56
N PHE A 126 12.45 26.08 -15.81
CA PHE A 126 11.56 26.17 -16.98
C PHE A 126 10.66 24.94 -17.14
N ILE A 127 9.44 25.14 -17.64
CA ILE A 127 8.51 24.07 -18.03
C ILE A 127 8.38 23.99 -19.56
N ASN A 128 7.67 22.98 -20.08
CA ASN A 128 7.30 22.96 -21.49
C ASN A 128 6.11 23.90 -21.76
N ARG A 129 6.37 25.15 -22.15
CA ARG A 129 5.32 26.14 -22.42
C ARG A 129 4.36 25.74 -23.55
N GLU A 130 4.77 24.90 -24.51
CA GLU A 130 3.89 24.43 -25.60
C GLU A 130 2.98 23.26 -25.20
N ASP A 131 3.25 22.60 -24.08
CA ASP A 131 2.41 21.57 -23.46
C ASP A 131 2.27 21.88 -21.97
N SER A 132 1.59 23.00 -21.70
CA SER A 132 1.35 23.55 -20.36
C SER A 132 -0.15 23.64 -20.05
N PRO A 133 -0.83 22.49 -19.83
CA PRO A 133 -2.27 22.46 -19.59
C PRO A 133 -2.70 23.41 -18.47
N THR A 134 -3.65 24.29 -18.80
CA THR A 134 -4.10 25.37 -17.92
C THR A 134 -5.62 25.42 -17.87
N GLY A 135 -6.17 25.56 -16.67
CA GLY A 135 -7.60 25.68 -16.43
C GLY A 135 -7.99 27.08 -15.99
N ALA A 136 -8.92 27.72 -16.71
CA ALA A 136 -9.53 28.98 -16.30
C ALA A 136 -10.88 28.71 -15.62
N TYR A 137 -11.00 29.13 -14.36
CA TYR A 137 -12.17 28.89 -13.52
C TYR A 137 -12.86 30.21 -13.17
N ARG A 138 -14.20 30.24 -13.17
CA ARG A 138 -15.02 31.38 -12.74
C ARG A 138 -16.17 30.94 -11.83
N LYS A 139 -16.37 31.62 -10.71
CA LYS A 139 -17.43 31.34 -9.74
C LYS A 139 -18.04 32.62 -9.20
N GLN A 140 -19.34 32.79 -9.42
CA GLN A 140 -20.13 33.81 -8.74
C GLN A 140 -20.50 33.34 -7.33
N PHE A 141 -20.43 34.24 -6.36
CA PHE A 141 -20.84 34.00 -4.98
C PHE A 141 -21.34 35.30 -4.33
N ASN A 142 -22.14 35.15 -3.26
CA ASN A 142 -22.61 36.26 -2.43
C ASN A 142 -22.03 36.13 -1.02
N ILE A 143 -21.72 37.26 -0.39
CA ILE A 143 -21.33 37.31 1.02
C ILE A 143 -22.59 37.37 1.90
N PRO A 144 -22.71 36.54 2.95
CA PRO A 144 -23.80 36.61 3.90
C PRO A 144 -23.91 37.99 4.59
N GLU A 145 -25.13 38.48 4.83
CA GLU A 145 -25.36 39.80 5.44
C GLU A 145 -24.72 39.94 6.83
N ASN A 146 -24.72 38.85 7.61
CA ASN A 146 -24.11 38.79 8.93
C ASN A 146 -22.57 38.88 8.92
N TRP A 147 -21.94 38.99 7.75
CA TRP A 147 -20.50 39.22 7.61
C TRP A 147 -20.14 40.70 7.37
N ASN A 148 -21.12 41.60 7.33
CA ASN A 148 -20.84 43.03 7.16
C ASN A 148 -19.90 43.56 8.27
N GLY A 149 -18.81 44.22 7.87
CA GLY A 149 -17.77 44.72 8.79
C GLY A 149 -16.79 43.68 9.33
N ARG A 150 -16.93 42.40 8.94
CA ARG A 150 -15.99 41.32 9.28
C ARG A 150 -14.84 41.24 8.28
N LYS A 151 -13.76 40.56 8.67
CA LYS A 151 -12.70 40.14 7.75
C LYS A 151 -13.14 38.86 7.04
N VAL A 152 -12.98 38.79 5.72
CA VAL A 152 -13.36 37.63 4.91
C VAL A 152 -12.13 37.04 4.24
N PHE A 153 -11.95 35.74 4.40
CA PHE A 153 -10.82 35.00 3.87
C PHE A 153 -11.30 33.95 2.86
N LEU A 154 -10.60 33.86 1.74
CA LEU A 154 -10.72 32.77 0.77
C LEU A 154 -9.71 31.69 1.12
N HIS A 155 -10.16 30.44 1.20
CA HIS A 155 -9.33 29.30 1.57
C HIS A 155 -9.46 28.16 0.55
N PHE A 156 -8.34 27.78 -0.04
CA PHE A 156 -8.18 26.56 -0.83
C PHE A 156 -7.46 25.53 0.04
N GLU A 157 -8.02 24.33 0.24
CA GLU A 157 -7.38 23.28 1.04
C GLU A 157 -6.17 22.62 0.32
N GLY A 158 -6.10 22.76 -1.00
CA GLY A 158 -5.06 22.23 -1.89
C GLY A 158 -5.59 22.10 -3.33
N GLY A 159 -4.71 21.81 -4.29
CA GLY A 159 -5.02 21.84 -5.71
C GLY A 159 -3.81 21.56 -6.60
N THR A 160 -3.83 22.03 -7.84
CA THR A 160 -2.71 21.93 -8.79
C THR A 160 -1.41 22.57 -8.32
N ASN A 161 -0.35 22.36 -9.10
CA ASN A 161 1.00 22.83 -8.82
C ASN A 161 1.11 24.35 -8.56
N SER A 162 0.45 25.18 -9.37
CA SER A 162 0.30 26.63 -9.08
C SER A 162 -0.99 27.27 -9.59
N MET A 163 -1.31 28.46 -9.06
CA MET A 163 -2.54 29.19 -9.38
C MET A 163 -2.45 30.70 -9.12
N TYR A 164 -3.01 31.51 -10.04
CA TYR A 164 -3.36 32.92 -9.80
C TYR A 164 -4.81 33.08 -9.38
N VAL A 165 -5.09 34.08 -8.52
CA VAL A 165 -6.43 34.32 -7.95
C VAL A 165 -6.86 35.78 -8.12
N TRP A 166 -8.09 35.99 -8.58
CA TRP A 166 -8.72 37.30 -8.71
C TRP A 166 -10.10 37.35 -8.04
N ILE A 167 -10.44 38.51 -7.49
CA ILE A 167 -11.78 38.83 -7.00
C ILE A 167 -12.24 40.12 -7.70
N ASN A 168 -13.40 40.07 -8.35
CA ASN A 168 -14.00 41.21 -9.07
C ASN A 168 -13.01 41.91 -10.01
N GLY A 169 -12.29 41.14 -10.82
CA GLY A 169 -11.32 41.64 -11.79
C GLY A 169 -9.96 42.08 -11.23
N LYS A 170 -9.75 42.05 -9.91
CA LYS A 170 -8.50 42.50 -9.25
C LYS A 170 -7.66 41.32 -8.79
N LYS A 171 -6.36 41.31 -9.11
CA LYS A 171 -5.41 40.26 -8.69
C LYS A 171 -5.30 40.29 -7.16
N VAL A 172 -5.61 39.16 -6.54
CA VAL A 172 -5.49 38.95 -5.08
C VAL A 172 -4.11 38.38 -4.78
N GLY A 173 -3.69 37.33 -5.48
CA GLY A 173 -2.44 36.65 -5.16
C GLY A 173 -2.05 35.53 -6.13
N TYR A 174 -1.00 34.82 -5.75
CA TYR A 174 -0.42 33.67 -6.43
C TYR A 174 0.02 32.63 -5.40
N THR A 175 -0.03 31.35 -5.72
CA THR A 175 0.48 30.28 -4.87
C THR A 175 1.01 29.11 -5.67
N GLU A 176 2.06 28.50 -5.15
CA GLU A 176 2.49 27.13 -5.44
C GLU A 176 2.30 26.23 -4.21
N ASN A 177 2.69 24.95 -4.33
CA ASN A 177 2.55 23.85 -3.36
C ASN A 177 1.15 23.22 -3.35
N SER A 178 0.97 22.21 -4.21
CA SER A 178 -0.31 21.56 -4.51
C SER A 178 -1.02 20.95 -3.29
N LYS A 179 -0.26 20.48 -2.30
CA LYS A 179 -0.78 19.71 -1.17
C LYS A 179 -0.90 20.49 0.13
N SER A 180 -0.64 21.80 0.10
CA SER A 180 -0.80 22.70 1.23
C SER A 180 -1.91 23.72 0.99
N PRO A 181 -2.65 24.13 2.04
CA PRO A 181 -3.70 25.13 1.86
C PRO A 181 -3.13 26.48 1.41
N ALA A 182 -3.92 27.28 0.70
CA ALA A 182 -3.64 28.68 0.38
C ALA A 182 -4.80 29.57 0.85
N GLU A 183 -4.47 30.62 1.61
CA GLU A 183 -5.44 31.51 2.23
C GLU A 183 -5.13 32.97 1.91
N PHE A 184 -6.15 33.77 1.61
CA PHE A 184 -6.03 35.18 1.22
C PHE A 184 -7.09 36.04 1.93
N ASP A 185 -6.70 37.18 2.52
CA ASP A 185 -7.66 38.22 2.95
C ASP A 185 -8.26 38.90 1.71
N ILE A 186 -9.53 38.58 1.41
CA ILE A 186 -10.24 39.13 0.26
C ILE A 186 -11.12 40.33 0.63
N THR A 187 -11.14 40.75 1.90
CA THR A 187 -11.96 41.87 2.38
C THR A 187 -11.84 43.13 1.52
N PRO A 188 -10.63 43.57 1.10
CA PRO A 188 -10.48 44.79 0.28
C PRO A 188 -11.02 44.69 -1.15
N TYR A 189 -11.32 43.49 -1.62
CA TYR A 189 -11.72 43.21 -3.01
C TYR A 189 -13.22 42.98 -3.17
N LEU A 190 -13.93 42.76 -2.07
CA LEU A 190 -15.35 42.45 -2.05
C LEU A 190 -16.22 43.68 -2.31
N LYS A 191 -17.38 43.43 -2.93
CA LYS A 191 -18.48 44.40 -3.08
C LYS A 191 -19.78 43.84 -2.53
N LYS A 192 -20.76 44.72 -2.29
CA LYS A 192 -22.12 44.30 -1.88
C LYS A 192 -22.77 43.51 -3.02
N GLY A 193 -23.49 42.44 -2.67
CA GLY A 193 -24.17 41.57 -3.64
C GLY A 193 -23.24 40.53 -4.25
N SER A 194 -23.37 40.32 -5.56
CA SER A 194 -22.62 39.29 -6.30
C SER A 194 -21.16 39.66 -6.46
N ASN A 195 -20.29 38.69 -6.18
CA ASN A 195 -18.85 38.77 -6.34
C ASN A 195 -18.37 37.65 -7.28
N LEU A 196 -17.38 37.95 -8.10
CA LEU A 196 -16.75 37.00 -9.01
C LEU A 196 -15.38 36.57 -8.46
N LEU A 197 -15.21 35.26 -8.25
CA LEU A 197 -13.91 34.62 -8.10
C LEU A 197 -13.48 34.06 -9.45
N ALA A 198 -12.26 34.38 -9.87
CA ALA A 198 -11.61 33.78 -11.03
C ALA A 198 -10.25 33.21 -10.64
N CYS A 199 -9.90 32.05 -11.21
CA CYS A 199 -8.62 31.39 -11.00
C CYS A 199 -8.02 30.92 -12.33
N GLU A 200 -6.70 31.10 -12.48
CA GLU A 200 -5.90 30.51 -13.56
C GLU A 200 -5.02 29.44 -12.93
N VAL A 201 -5.21 28.19 -13.32
CA VAL A 201 -4.76 26.99 -12.59
C VAL A 201 -3.83 26.20 -13.51
N HIS A 202 -2.55 26.09 -13.16
CA HIS A 202 -1.55 25.45 -14.01
C HIS A 202 -1.28 24.01 -13.59
N LYS A 203 -1.22 23.07 -14.55
CA LYS A 203 -0.75 21.72 -14.28
C LYS A 203 0.73 21.69 -13.88
N PHE A 204 1.52 22.56 -14.50
CA PHE A 204 2.96 22.65 -14.30
C PHE A 204 3.39 24.10 -14.03
N SER A 205 4.25 24.31 -13.04
CA SER A 205 5.14 25.47 -12.87
C SER A 205 6.51 25.01 -12.36
N ASP A 206 7.39 25.93 -12.00
CA ASP A 206 8.68 25.59 -11.37
C ASP A 206 8.48 24.79 -10.07
N GLY A 207 7.40 25.02 -9.32
CA GLY A 207 7.00 24.16 -8.21
C GLY A 207 6.88 22.66 -8.55
N SER A 208 6.72 22.25 -9.82
CA SER A 208 6.68 20.84 -10.25
C SER A 208 8.00 20.13 -10.00
N TYR A 209 9.12 20.86 -10.00
CA TYR A 209 10.44 20.29 -9.71
C TYR A 209 10.60 19.83 -8.26
N LEU A 210 9.64 20.17 -7.39
CA LEU A 210 9.56 19.73 -5.99
C LEU A 210 8.36 18.79 -5.74
N GLU A 211 7.65 18.36 -6.80
CA GLU A 211 6.46 17.52 -6.74
C GLU A 211 6.59 16.36 -7.74
N ASP A 212 7.72 15.67 -7.65
CA ASP A 212 8.10 14.58 -8.54
C ASP A 212 7.81 13.18 -7.98
N GLN A 213 6.73 13.05 -7.21
CA GLN A 213 6.34 11.77 -6.64
C GLN A 213 6.04 10.74 -7.73
N ASP A 214 6.33 9.47 -7.43
CA ASP A 214 5.88 8.31 -8.19
C ASP A 214 4.34 8.18 -8.11
N MET A 215 3.64 8.91 -8.98
CA MET A 215 2.19 8.96 -9.03
C MET A 215 1.66 9.57 -10.33
N TRP A 216 0.35 9.47 -10.52
CA TRP A 216 -0.35 10.17 -11.60
C TRP A 216 -0.24 11.70 -11.49
N ARG A 217 0.26 12.33 -12.55
CA ARG A 217 0.31 13.80 -12.74
C ARG A 217 -1.03 14.28 -13.29
N LEU A 218 -1.85 14.85 -12.42
CA LEU A 218 -3.21 15.33 -12.71
C LEU A 218 -3.33 16.85 -12.51
N GLY A 219 -4.29 17.48 -13.18
CA GLY A 219 -4.62 18.89 -13.01
C GLY A 219 -5.98 19.13 -12.36
N GLY A 220 -6.31 20.39 -12.08
CA GLY A 220 -7.55 20.82 -11.40
C GLY A 220 -7.45 21.10 -9.90
N ILE A 221 -8.48 21.78 -9.38
CA ILE A 221 -8.61 22.08 -7.94
C ILE A 221 -9.20 20.84 -7.27
N ASN A 222 -8.37 19.99 -6.67
CA ASN A 222 -8.77 18.65 -6.20
C ASN A 222 -9.13 18.56 -4.70
N ARG A 223 -9.03 19.65 -3.93
CA ARG A 223 -9.54 19.74 -2.54
C ARG A 223 -10.53 20.90 -2.38
N SER A 224 -11.17 20.99 -1.22
CA SER A 224 -12.28 21.92 -1.00
C SER A 224 -11.85 23.39 -1.08
N VAL A 225 -12.80 24.23 -1.48
CA VAL A 225 -12.69 25.69 -1.47
C VAL A 225 -13.82 26.27 -0.64
N TYR A 226 -13.51 27.22 0.23
CA TYR A 226 -14.51 27.88 1.05
C TYR A 226 -14.10 29.30 1.46
N LEU A 227 -15.08 30.06 1.92
CA LEU A 227 -14.91 31.33 2.59
C LEU A 227 -15.13 31.14 4.08
N TYR A 228 -14.43 31.95 4.89
CA TYR A 228 -14.79 32.13 6.27
C TYR A 228 -14.58 33.58 6.72
N ALA A 229 -15.27 33.99 7.79
CA ALA A 229 -15.21 35.36 8.29
C ALA A 229 -14.85 35.45 9.77
N THR A 230 -13.97 36.38 10.13
CA THR A 230 -13.63 36.68 11.53
C THR A 230 -14.05 38.07 11.91
N ASP A 231 -14.17 38.32 13.22
CA ASP A 231 -14.29 39.70 13.69
C ASP A 231 -12.99 40.48 13.44
N GLN A 232 -12.98 41.77 13.75
CA GLN A 232 -11.76 42.59 13.72
C GLN A 232 -10.72 42.08 14.72
N THR A 233 -11.15 41.40 15.78
CA THR A 233 -10.26 40.66 16.69
C THR A 233 -10.57 39.18 16.61
N ARG A 234 -9.54 38.34 16.50
CA ARG A 234 -9.71 36.90 16.26
C ARG A 234 -8.69 36.05 17.01
N ILE A 235 -9.04 34.79 17.21
CA ILE A 235 -8.07 33.75 17.53
C ILE A 235 -7.32 33.45 16.23
N LEU A 236 -6.05 33.82 16.17
CA LEU A 236 -5.24 33.67 14.96
C LEU A 236 -4.70 32.25 14.84
N ASP A 237 -4.08 31.72 15.90
CA ASP A 237 -3.46 30.41 15.92
C ASP A 237 -3.28 29.92 17.36
N PHE A 238 -3.10 28.61 17.55
CA PHE A 238 -2.59 28.09 18.82
C PHE A 238 -1.73 26.85 18.60
N PHE A 239 -0.82 26.60 19.54
CA PHE A 239 -0.04 25.37 19.61
C PHE A 239 -0.25 24.72 20.96
N ALA A 240 -0.77 23.51 20.99
CA ALA A 240 -1.04 22.72 22.18
C ALA A 240 0.02 21.64 22.39
N HIS A 241 0.45 21.47 23.64
CA HIS A 241 1.38 20.44 24.09
C HIS A 241 0.74 19.64 25.22
N PRO A 242 -0.10 18.63 24.91
CA PRO A 242 -0.64 17.70 25.90
C PRO A 242 0.40 16.59 26.23
N ASP A 243 1.50 16.95 26.90
CA ASP A 243 2.58 16.02 27.26
C ASP A 243 2.26 15.23 28.55
N LEU A 244 3.17 14.35 28.96
CA LEU A 244 3.13 13.59 30.19
C LEU A 244 4.36 13.86 31.07
N ASP A 245 4.18 13.71 32.38
CA ASP A 245 5.29 13.74 33.34
C ASP A 245 6.26 12.55 33.14
N ALA A 246 7.40 12.57 33.85
CA ALA A 246 8.45 11.57 33.70
C ALA A 246 8.02 10.14 34.08
N GLN A 247 6.98 10.01 34.90
CA GLN A 247 6.37 8.75 35.31
C GLN A 247 5.22 8.32 34.38
N TYR A 248 4.94 9.12 33.34
CA TYR A 248 3.81 8.97 32.45
C TYR A 248 2.47 8.90 33.21
N LYS A 249 2.33 9.55 34.36
CA LYS A 249 1.13 9.46 35.20
C LYS A 249 0.19 10.63 35.00
N ASN A 250 0.69 11.86 35.10
CA ASN A 250 -0.10 13.07 34.95
C ASN A 250 0.18 13.75 33.59
N GLY A 251 -0.81 14.47 33.09
CA GLY A 251 -0.70 15.30 31.89
C GLY A 251 -0.09 16.65 32.24
N LEU A 252 0.94 17.03 31.49
CA LEU A 252 1.54 18.35 31.52
C LEU A 252 1.03 19.11 30.30
N PHE A 253 0.04 19.97 30.51
CA PHE A 253 -0.54 20.75 29.44
C PHE A 253 0.12 22.12 29.36
N SER A 254 0.51 22.52 28.15
CA SER A 254 0.76 23.92 27.82
C SER A 254 0.17 24.27 26.46
N SER A 255 -0.18 25.54 26.27
CA SER A 255 -0.55 26.05 24.95
C SER A 255 -0.22 27.54 24.80
N SER A 256 0.34 27.89 23.64
CA SER A 256 0.46 29.28 23.20
C SER A 256 -0.73 29.61 22.31
N VAL A 257 -1.48 30.66 22.65
CA VAL A 257 -2.61 31.17 21.86
C VAL A 257 -2.27 32.56 21.32
N LYS A 258 -2.34 32.73 20.00
CA LYS A 258 -2.09 34.00 19.30
C LYS A 258 -3.41 34.70 18.99
N ILE A 259 -3.52 35.97 19.34
CA ILE A 259 -4.68 36.81 19.03
C ILE A 259 -4.24 37.94 18.11
N GLN A 260 -5.05 38.24 17.09
CA GLN A 260 -4.84 39.34 16.15
C GLN A 260 -5.92 40.40 16.33
N ASN A 261 -5.54 41.67 16.31
CA ASN A 261 -6.43 42.81 16.16
C ASN A 261 -6.20 43.50 14.81
N TYR A 262 -7.15 43.42 13.88
CA TYR A 262 -7.17 44.15 12.60
C TYR A 262 -7.85 45.53 12.71
N GLY A 263 -8.36 45.89 13.88
CA GLY A 263 -9.01 47.17 14.11
C GLY A 263 -8.02 48.33 14.19
N ASN A 264 -8.56 49.55 14.08
CA ASN A 264 -7.79 50.80 14.15
C ASN A 264 -7.66 51.36 15.58
N ALA A 265 -8.15 50.64 16.58
CA ALA A 265 -8.10 51.02 17.98
C ALA A 265 -7.57 49.86 18.83
N ALA A 266 -7.01 50.20 19.98
CA ALA A 266 -6.64 49.21 20.98
C ALA A 266 -7.90 48.55 21.56
N THR A 267 -7.80 47.26 21.88
CA THR A 267 -8.90 46.47 22.45
C THR A 267 -8.45 45.72 23.69
N ALA A 268 -9.29 45.76 24.73
CA ALA A 268 -9.12 44.97 25.95
C ALA A 268 -10.02 43.74 25.87
N GLN A 269 -9.44 42.54 25.98
CA GLN A 269 -10.11 41.27 25.75
C GLN A 269 -9.73 40.24 26.81
N MET A 270 -10.46 39.14 26.84
CA MET A 270 -10.18 37.98 27.68
C MET A 270 -10.12 36.72 26.81
N VAL A 271 -9.08 35.92 27.00
CA VAL A 271 -8.94 34.61 26.38
C VAL A 271 -9.13 33.54 27.46
N GLU A 272 -10.05 32.61 27.22
CA GLU A 272 -10.26 31.41 28.04
C GLU A 272 -9.80 30.17 27.28
N VAL A 273 -9.00 29.32 27.93
CA VAL A 273 -8.63 27.99 27.44
C VAL A 273 -9.17 26.96 28.42
N SER A 274 -9.95 26.00 27.92
CA SER A 274 -10.49 24.89 28.71
C SER A 274 -10.19 23.54 28.04
N ILE A 275 -9.95 22.49 28.83
CA ILE A 275 -9.86 21.11 28.35
C ILE A 275 -11.07 20.35 28.85
N LEU A 276 -11.83 19.76 27.93
CA LEU A 276 -13.03 18.98 28.21
C LEU A 276 -12.74 17.50 28.00
N ASP A 277 -13.15 16.66 28.95
CA ASP A 277 -13.14 15.20 28.75
C ASP A 277 -14.26 14.74 27.79
N LYS A 278 -14.37 13.43 27.57
CA LYS A 278 -15.36 12.84 26.67
C LYS A 278 -16.81 13.12 27.10
N GLN A 279 -17.04 13.37 28.39
CA GLN A 279 -18.35 13.68 28.96
C GLN A 279 -18.63 15.20 28.98
N GLY A 280 -17.68 16.03 28.52
CA GLY A 280 -17.81 17.49 28.49
C GLY A 280 -17.44 18.17 29.82
N LYS A 281 -16.84 17.46 30.77
CA LYS A 281 -16.38 18.06 32.03
C LYS A 281 -15.08 18.82 31.80
N LYS A 282 -15.00 20.07 32.28
CA LYS A 282 -13.75 20.85 32.33
C LYS A 282 -12.76 20.20 33.30
N VAL A 283 -11.71 19.57 32.78
CA VAL A 283 -10.60 19.00 33.56
C VAL A 283 -9.42 19.98 33.73
N PHE A 284 -9.42 21.05 32.94
CA PHE A 284 -8.54 22.22 33.06
C PHE A 284 -9.29 23.45 32.55
N SER A 285 -9.06 24.61 33.17
CA SER A 285 -9.56 25.89 32.69
C SER A 285 -8.71 27.05 33.22
N GLN A 286 -8.34 27.98 32.35
CA GLN A 286 -7.65 29.21 32.69
C GLN A 286 -8.16 30.34 31.81
N GLN A 287 -8.22 31.55 32.36
CA GLN A 287 -8.58 32.77 31.64
C GLN A 287 -7.52 33.84 31.89
N LYS A 288 -7.13 34.57 30.85
CA LYS A 288 -6.13 35.64 30.93
C LYS A 288 -6.59 36.87 30.14
N PRO A 289 -6.40 38.09 30.66
CA PRO A 289 -6.66 39.31 29.91
C PRO A 289 -5.57 39.54 28.87
N ILE A 290 -5.91 40.24 27.78
CA ILE A 290 -4.96 40.72 26.77
C ILE A 290 -5.39 42.10 26.29
N ASN A 291 -4.43 43.02 26.17
CA ASN A 291 -4.63 44.34 25.61
C ASN A 291 -3.85 44.43 24.30
N LEU A 292 -4.56 44.49 23.17
CA LEU A 292 -3.95 44.51 21.86
C LEU A 292 -4.02 45.93 21.30
N ALA A 293 -2.88 46.48 20.90
CA ALA A 293 -2.85 47.70 20.09
C ALA A 293 -3.56 47.48 18.73
N ALA A 294 -3.86 48.58 18.04
CA ALA A 294 -4.36 48.52 16.67
C ALA A 294 -3.37 47.77 15.77
N GLN A 295 -3.88 46.93 14.86
CA GLN A 295 -3.07 46.12 13.93
C GLN A 295 -2.09 45.11 14.57
N ALA A 296 -2.13 44.92 15.89
CA ALA A 296 -1.15 44.09 16.60
C ALA A 296 -1.53 42.60 16.67
N VAL A 297 -0.49 41.76 16.72
CA VAL A 297 -0.56 40.35 17.14
C VAL A 297 0.09 40.24 18.51
N ASP A 298 -0.50 39.50 19.44
CA ASP A 298 0.17 39.11 20.68
C ASP A 298 -0.21 37.68 21.09
N SER A 299 0.57 37.08 22.00
CA SER A 299 0.46 35.68 22.41
C SER A 299 0.30 35.54 23.92
N LEU A 300 -0.57 34.61 24.34
CA LEU A 300 -0.71 34.19 25.73
C LEU A 300 -0.30 32.73 25.88
N VAL A 301 0.42 32.42 26.96
CA VAL A 301 0.73 31.04 27.36
C VAL A 301 -0.25 30.60 28.43
N PHE A 302 -0.83 29.41 28.28
CA PHE A 302 -1.67 28.73 29.27
C PHE A 302 -1.01 27.41 29.65
N GLU A 303 -0.96 27.08 30.93
CA GLU A 303 -0.24 25.89 31.38
C GLU A 303 -0.79 25.33 32.70
N GLY A 304 -0.69 24.02 32.87
CA GLY A 304 -1.06 23.36 34.12
C GLY A 304 -1.04 21.84 34.03
N THR A 305 -1.49 21.20 35.10
CA THR A 305 -1.48 19.74 35.22
C THR A 305 -2.89 19.16 35.17
N VAL A 306 -3.09 18.15 34.34
CA VAL A 306 -4.29 17.29 34.37
C VAL A 306 -3.91 16.01 35.11
N LYS A 307 -4.58 15.71 36.22
CA LYS A 307 -4.28 14.51 37.02
C LYS A 307 -4.77 13.26 36.31
N THR A 308 -3.89 12.27 36.17
CA THR A 308 -4.22 10.93 35.61
C THR A 308 -5.09 10.97 34.34
N PRO A 309 -4.68 11.67 33.27
CA PRO A 309 -5.46 11.72 32.06
C PRO A 309 -5.49 10.34 31.40
N LEU A 310 -6.62 10.00 30.78
CA LEU A 310 -6.64 8.94 29.76
C LEU A 310 -5.66 9.31 28.63
N LYS A 311 -4.71 8.43 28.34
CA LYS A 311 -3.65 8.66 27.36
C LYS A 311 -4.10 8.28 25.95
N TRP A 312 -3.59 8.99 24.95
CA TRP A 312 -3.79 8.67 23.55
C TRP A 312 -2.72 7.69 23.06
N THR A 313 -3.14 6.65 22.34
CA THR A 313 -2.31 5.70 21.58
C THR A 313 -3.11 5.19 20.37
N ALA A 314 -2.47 4.49 19.43
CA ALA A 314 -3.20 3.82 18.33
C ALA A 314 -4.15 2.70 18.80
N GLU A 315 -3.93 2.14 19.99
CA GLU A 315 -4.78 1.10 20.58
C GLU A 315 -5.95 1.70 21.38
N THR A 316 -5.70 2.81 22.08
CA THR A 316 -6.65 3.50 22.95
C THR A 316 -6.67 5.00 22.62
N PRO A 317 -7.37 5.43 21.55
CA PRO A 317 -7.33 6.81 21.06
C PRO A 317 -8.17 7.78 21.91
N ASN A 318 -7.79 7.94 23.18
CA ASN A 318 -8.48 8.83 24.10
C ASN A 318 -8.23 10.30 23.74
N LEU A 319 -9.29 11.03 23.45
CA LEU A 319 -9.24 12.44 23.03
C LEU A 319 -10.03 13.34 23.97
N TYR A 320 -9.48 14.53 24.23
CA TYR A 320 -10.11 15.65 24.91
C TYR A 320 -10.41 16.77 23.91
N THR A 321 -11.34 17.68 24.24
CA THR A 321 -11.53 18.90 23.46
C THR A 321 -10.79 20.04 24.15
N MET A 322 -9.80 20.63 23.49
CA MET A 322 -9.28 21.94 23.86
C MET A 322 -10.18 23.01 23.25
N LEU A 323 -10.85 23.79 24.09
CA LEU A 323 -11.73 24.89 23.72
C LEU A 323 -11.00 26.21 23.99
N VAL A 324 -10.95 27.10 22.99
CA VAL A 324 -10.42 28.45 23.10
C VAL A 324 -11.53 29.44 22.81
N THR A 325 -11.75 30.37 23.73
CA THR A 325 -12.82 31.37 23.63
C THR A 325 -12.26 32.76 23.85
N LEU A 326 -12.49 33.65 22.87
CA LEU A 326 -12.17 35.06 22.94
C LEU A 326 -13.42 35.85 23.32
N LYS A 327 -13.30 36.68 24.35
CA LYS A 327 -14.38 37.52 24.89
C LYS A 327 -13.96 38.99 24.88
N ASP A 328 -14.92 39.87 24.64
CA ASP A 328 -14.72 41.33 24.74
C ASP A 328 -14.62 41.80 26.21
N GLY A 329 -14.41 43.10 26.42
CA GLY A 329 -14.37 43.71 27.74
C GLY A 329 -15.69 43.61 28.54
N GLN A 330 -16.80 43.29 27.88
CA GLN A 330 -18.11 43.03 28.50
C GLN A 330 -18.36 41.52 28.72
N LYS A 331 -17.34 40.68 28.49
CA LYS A 331 -17.37 39.21 28.59
C LYS A 331 -18.29 38.53 27.56
N LYS A 332 -18.70 39.23 26.50
CA LYS A 332 -19.44 38.62 25.39
C LYS A 332 -18.46 37.86 24.49
N VAL A 333 -18.85 36.69 24.03
CA VAL A 333 -18.05 35.89 23.09
C VAL A 333 -17.94 36.62 21.75
N ILE A 334 -16.71 36.84 21.31
CA ILE A 334 -16.38 37.34 19.97
C ILE A 334 -16.21 36.14 19.03
N GLU A 335 -15.44 35.14 19.48
CA GLU A 335 -15.08 33.97 18.72
C GLU A 335 -14.80 32.80 19.66
N SER A 336 -15.16 31.59 19.25
CA SER A 336 -14.70 30.35 19.87
C SER A 336 -14.16 29.40 18.80
N THR A 337 -13.17 28.59 19.15
CA THR A 337 -12.68 27.49 18.31
C THR A 337 -12.25 26.32 19.17
N SER A 338 -12.09 25.14 18.59
CA SER A 338 -11.65 23.97 19.34
C SER A 338 -10.79 23.03 18.51
N HIS A 339 -10.06 22.16 19.21
CA HIS A 339 -9.31 21.07 18.61
C HIS A 339 -9.28 19.86 19.53
N ARG A 340 -9.28 18.67 18.94
CA ARG A 340 -9.19 17.43 19.69
C ARG A 340 -7.72 17.14 20.00
N ILE A 341 -7.40 17.00 21.28
CA ILE A 341 -6.03 16.76 21.74
C ILE A 341 -5.95 15.42 22.48
N GLY A 342 -4.80 14.77 22.41
CA GLY A 342 -4.52 13.50 23.09
C GLY A 342 -3.29 13.60 23.96
N PHE A 343 -3.39 13.25 25.25
CA PHE A 343 -2.23 13.23 26.14
C PHE A 343 -1.30 12.07 25.77
N ARG A 344 -0.12 12.38 25.23
CA ARG A 344 0.87 11.37 24.82
C ARG A 344 2.28 11.95 24.75
N LYS A 345 3.26 11.10 25.02
CA LYS A 345 4.68 11.43 24.93
C LYS A 345 5.37 10.56 23.89
N VAL A 346 6.05 11.18 22.93
CA VAL A 346 6.93 10.53 21.95
C VAL A 346 8.35 10.95 22.30
N GLU A 347 9.24 9.98 22.45
CA GLU A 347 10.64 10.26 22.76
C GLU A 347 11.56 9.17 22.24
N ILE A 348 12.82 9.52 21.99
CA ILE A 348 13.86 8.55 21.66
C ILE A 348 14.70 8.32 22.91
N LYS A 349 14.78 7.08 23.37
CA LYS A 349 15.62 6.63 24.50
C LYS A 349 16.32 5.34 24.12
N ASP A 350 17.61 5.23 24.44
CA ASP A 350 18.44 4.04 24.17
C ASP A 350 18.33 3.49 22.73
N GLY A 351 18.27 4.40 21.75
CA GLY A 351 18.15 4.05 20.34
C GLY A 351 16.78 3.50 19.93
N GLN A 352 15.72 3.80 20.69
CA GLN A 352 14.35 3.35 20.43
C GLN A 352 13.35 4.51 20.55
N VAL A 353 12.37 4.55 19.65
CA VAL A 353 11.17 5.39 19.81
C VAL A 353 10.26 4.76 20.85
N LEU A 354 9.92 5.52 21.88
CA LEU A 354 8.94 5.16 22.90
C LEU A 354 7.68 6.02 22.75
N ILE A 355 6.52 5.37 22.89
CA ILE A 355 5.24 6.04 23.07
C ILE A 355 4.81 5.79 24.52
N ASN A 356 4.62 6.86 25.29
CA ASN A 356 4.21 6.76 26.71
C ASN A 356 5.10 5.79 27.53
N GLY A 357 6.40 5.76 27.24
CA GLY A 357 7.39 4.91 27.91
C GLY A 357 7.46 3.46 27.43
N LYS A 358 6.76 3.09 26.34
CA LYS A 358 6.77 1.74 25.77
C LYS A 358 7.34 1.73 24.35
N ARG A 359 8.17 0.72 24.05
CA ARG A 359 8.67 0.46 22.70
C ARG A 359 7.54 -0.06 21.82
N VAL A 360 7.23 0.68 20.76
CA VAL A 360 6.19 0.33 19.79
C VAL A 360 6.83 -0.26 18.53
N LEU A 361 6.19 -1.27 17.94
CA LEU A 361 6.50 -1.73 16.58
C LEU A 361 5.52 -1.05 15.61
N PHE A 362 6.06 -0.34 14.63
CA PHE A 362 5.31 0.34 13.58
C PHE A 362 4.95 -0.67 12.49
N LYS A 363 3.67 -1.04 12.47
CA LYS A 363 3.04 -1.94 11.51
C LYS A 363 2.39 -1.05 10.45
N GLY A 364 3.24 -0.46 9.60
CA GLY A 364 2.88 0.67 8.76
C GLY A 364 2.60 0.32 7.30
N VAL A 365 1.99 1.28 6.60
CA VAL A 365 1.84 1.32 5.14
C VAL A 365 1.99 2.76 4.61
N ASN A 366 2.51 2.93 3.40
CA ASN A 366 2.55 4.20 2.66
C ASN A 366 1.20 4.46 1.98
N LEU A 367 0.72 5.71 2.01
CA LEU A 367 -0.60 6.07 1.49
C LEU A 367 -0.58 7.36 0.64
N HIS A 368 -0.83 7.18 -0.66
CA HIS A 368 -1.19 8.26 -1.58
C HIS A 368 -2.68 8.65 -1.50
N GLU A 369 -3.00 9.90 -1.87
CA GLU A 369 -4.39 10.31 -2.12
C GLU A 369 -4.90 9.70 -3.43
N PHE A 370 -5.64 8.60 -3.33
CA PHE A 370 -6.19 7.91 -4.49
C PHE A 370 -7.67 7.56 -4.33
N ASN A 371 -8.43 7.84 -5.38
CA ASN A 371 -9.80 7.42 -5.59
C ASN A 371 -9.94 6.96 -7.04
N THR A 372 -10.27 5.68 -7.22
CA THR A 372 -10.36 5.06 -8.55
C THR A 372 -11.40 5.67 -9.49
N GLN A 373 -12.36 6.45 -8.98
CA GLN A 373 -13.39 7.12 -9.79
C GLN A 373 -13.07 8.58 -10.07
N THR A 374 -12.34 9.26 -9.17
CA THR A 374 -12.21 10.73 -9.18
C THR A 374 -10.76 11.21 -9.14
N GLY A 375 -9.79 10.31 -9.34
CA GLY A 375 -8.37 10.62 -9.31
C GLY A 375 -7.90 10.90 -7.88
N GLN A 376 -7.43 12.12 -7.62
CA GLN A 376 -6.90 12.52 -6.32
C GLN A 376 -7.95 13.22 -5.42
N VAL A 377 -9.22 13.21 -5.82
CA VAL A 377 -10.33 13.71 -4.97
C VAL A 377 -10.79 12.60 -4.03
N VAL A 378 -10.20 12.55 -2.85
CA VAL A 378 -10.51 11.55 -1.81
C VAL A 378 -11.55 12.10 -0.84
N ASP A 379 -12.62 11.34 -0.60
CA ASP A 379 -13.70 11.71 0.33
C ASP A 379 -13.66 10.91 1.63
N SER A 380 -14.59 11.23 2.55
CA SER A 380 -14.67 10.55 3.85
C SER A 380 -15.02 9.07 3.75
N VAL A 381 -15.71 8.64 2.69
CA VAL A 381 -16.11 7.23 2.52
C VAL A 381 -14.87 6.40 2.23
N VAL A 382 -14.04 6.84 1.28
CA VAL A 382 -12.76 6.21 0.97
C VAL A 382 -11.84 6.20 2.19
N MET A 383 -11.69 7.33 2.90
CA MET A 383 -10.85 7.42 4.09
C MET A 383 -11.31 6.48 5.22
N LEU A 384 -12.62 6.42 5.52
CA LEU A 384 -13.14 5.54 6.55
C LEU A 384 -13.01 4.07 6.17
N ARG A 385 -13.15 3.73 4.89
CA ARG A 385 -12.92 2.38 4.40
C ARG A 385 -11.45 1.98 4.53
N ASN A 386 -10.50 2.88 4.26
CA ASN A 386 -9.08 2.65 4.55
C ASN A 386 -8.85 2.34 6.03
N ILE A 387 -9.38 3.18 6.92
CA ILE A 387 -9.21 2.98 8.37
C ILE A 387 -9.82 1.65 8.82
N GLN A 388 -11.00 1.28 8.30
CA GLN A 388 -11.58 -0.03 8.56
C GLN A 388 -10.61 -1.14 8.18
N LEU A 389 -10.08 -1.12 6.95
CA LEU A 389 -9.17 -2.14 6.47
C LEU A 389 -7.85 -2.16 7.25
N PHE A 390 -7.33 -1.01 7.66
CA PHE A 390 -6.17 -0.96 8.55
C PHE A 390 -6.42 -1.71 9.86
N LYS A 391 -7.59 -1.54 10.47
CA LYS A 391 -7.97 -2.28 11.69
C LYS A 391 -8.17 -3.77 11.43
N GLU A 392 -8.72 -4.15 10.28
CA GLU A 392 -8.87 -5.55 9.89
C GLU A 392 -7.51 -6.25 9.66
N LEU A 393 -6.53 -5.51 9.13
CA LEU A 393 -5.19 -5.99 8.77
C LEU A 393 -4.13 -5.77 9.85
N ASN A 394 -4.53 -5.35 11.05
CA ASN A 394 -3.63 -5.07 12.18
C ASN A 394 -2.59 -3.94 11.92
N ILE A 395 -2.85 -3.05 10.96
CA ILE A 395 -2.04 -1.86 10.67
C ILE A 395 -2.26 -0.82 11.78
N ASN A 396 -1.17 -0.22 12.27
CA ASN A 396 -1.22 0.78 13.34
C ASN A 396 -0.61 2.14 12.96
N ALA A 397 0.03 2.24 11.80
CA ALA A 397 0.70 3.45 11.35
C ALA A 397 0.53 3.69 9.84
N VAL A 398 0.56 4.95 9.42
CA VAL A 398 0.55 5.36 8.01
C VAL A 398 1.58 6.45 7.79
N ARG A 399 2.31 6.36 6.67
CA ARG A 399 3.13 7.46 6.14
C ARG A 399 2.35 8.15 5.02
N THR A 400 2.27 9.48 5.07
CA THR A 400 1.53 10.29 4.08
C THR A 400 2.38 10.52 2.83
N SER A 401 2.54 9.48 2.03
CA SER A 401 3.40 9.47 0.85
C SER A 401 2.85 10.34 -0.27
N HIS A 402 3.57 11.35 -0.77
CA HIS A 402 4.75 12.02 -0.17
C HIS A 402 4.47 13.50 0.02
N TYR A 403 3.41 13.77 0.78
CA TYR A 403 2.84 15.09 0.98
C TYR A 403 1.79 15.11 2.10
N PRO A 404 1.46 16.30 2.65
CA PRO A 404 0.41 16.43 3.63
C PRO A 404 -0.94 16.03 3.02
N GLN A 405 -1.67 15.16 3.71
CA GLN A 405 -3.04 14.74 3.36
C GLN A 405 -4.06 15.88 3.63
N GLN A 406 -5.33 15.66 3.32
CA GLN A 406 -6.42 16.57 3.70
C GLN A 406 -6.57 16.68 5.23
N PRO A 407 -6.93 17.85 5.80
CA PRO A 407 -7.15 18.01 7.26
C PRO A 407 -8.18 17.06 7.89
N LEU A 408 -9.08 16.48 7.10
CA LEU A 408 -10.00 15.45 7.59
C LEU A 408 -9.27 14.15 7.96
N TRP A 409 -8.24 13.77 7.20
CA TRP A 409 -7.48 12.54 7.40
C TRP A 409 -6.89 12.44 8.82
N TYR A 410 -6.24 13.53 9.27
CA TYR A 410 -5.63 13.62 10.59
C TYR A 410 -6.66 13.55 11.72
N ARG A 411 -7.82 14.20 11.54
CA ARG A 411 -8.94 14.10 12.50
C ARG A 411 -9.44 12.67 12.63
N LEU A 412 -9.56 11.95 11.52
CA LEU A 412 -9.96 10.54 11.54
C LEU A 412 -8.87 9.65 12.17
N CYS A 413 -7.59 9.91 11.90
CA CYS A 413 -6.48 9.17 12.52
C CYS A 413 -6.36 9.41 14.03
N ASP A 414 -6.62 10.63 14.49
CA ASP A 414 -6.74 10.95 15.91
C ASP A 414 -7.88 10.15 16.55
N GLU A 415 -9.06 10.13 15.92
CA GLU A 415 -10.27 9.50 16.44
C GLU A 415 -10.17 7.98 16.49
N TYR A 416 -9.64 7.37 15.43
CA TYR A 416 -9.59 5.92 15.28
C TYR A 416 -8.25 5.30 15.69
N GLY A 417 -7.27 6.11 16.07
CA GLY A 417 -5.98 5.65 16.57
C GLY A 417 -5.11 5.04 15.48
N ILE A 418 -4.54 5.89 14.65
CA ILE A 418 -3.51 5.54 13.65
C ILE A 418 -2.34 6.49 13.87
N TYR A 419 -1.13 5.95 14.04
CA TYR A 419 0.08 6.77 14.08
C TYR A 419 0.41 7.31 12.70
N LEU A 420 0.84 8.57 12.61
CA LEU A 420 1.18 9.21 11.35
C LEU A 420 2.64 9.66 11.31
N VAL A 421 3.28 9.36 10.18
CA VAL A 421 4.41 10.11 9.65
C VAL A 421 3.84 11.11 8.69
N ASP A 422 3.90 12.39 9.07
CA ASP A 422 3.39 13.48 8.26
C ASP A 422 4.54 14.09 7.46
N GLU A 423 4.41 14.13 6.14
CA GLU A 423 5.52 14.38 5.22
C GLU A 423 5.31 15.64 4.40
N ALA A 424 6.36 16.47 4.31
CA ALA A 424 6.30 17.67 3.47
C ALA A 424 6.15 17.26 1.99
N ASN A 425 5.38 18.05 1.23
CA ASN A 425 5.20 17.85 -0.21
C ASN A 425 6.49 18.23 -0.92
N LEU A 426 7.48 17.35 -0.96
CA LEU A 426 8.81 17.69 -1.45
C LEU A 426 9.51 16.44 -1.99
N GLU A 427 9.54 16.32 -3.30
CA GLU A 427 10.27 15.29 -4.02
C GLU A 427 10.85 15.84 -5.33
N SER A 428 12.13 15.60 -5.59
CA SER A 428 12.83 16.08 -6.80
C SER A 428 13.64 14.95 -7.47
N HIS A 429 13.07 13.74 -7.46
CA HIS A 429 13.73 12.50 -7.86
C HIS A 429 14.34 12.59 -9.27
N GLY A 430 13.61 13.12 -10.24
CA GLY A 430 14.03 13.30 -11.63
C GLY A 430 15.20 14.26 -11.84
N LEU A 431 15.62 15.03 -10.82
CA LEU A 431 16.85 15.83 -10.87
C LEU A 431 18.09 15.06 -10.39
N GLY A 432 17.90 13.84 -9.87
CA GLY A 432 18.95 13.03 -9.27
C GLY A 432 19.50 13.61 -7.97
N TYR A 433 20.51 12.93 -7.45
CA TYR A 433 21.14 13.25 -6.17
C TYR A 433 22.49 13.96 -6.35
N GLY A 434 22.85 14.81 -5.38
CA GLY A 434 24.13 15.52 -5.35
C GLY A 434 24.02 17.05 -5.50
N PRO A 435 25.13 17.73 -5.84
CA PRO A 435 25.25 19.18 -5.73
C PRO A 435 24.41 19.97 -6.74
N ASN A 436 24.03 19.36 -7.87
CA ASN A 436 23.24 19.99 -8.92
C ASN A 436 21.73 19.91 -8.69
N ASN A 437 21.29 19.23 -7.63
CA ASN A 437 19.90 19.21 -7.22
C ASN A 437 19.50 20.58 -6.63
N VAL A 438 18.28 21.03 -6.92
CA VAL A 438 17.74 22.34 -6.49
C VAL A 438 17.73 22.55 -4.97
N SER A 439 17.78 21.48 -4.17
CA SER A 439 17.94 21.56 -2.71
C SER A 439 19.24 22.23 -2.25
N ASN A 440 20.20 22.47 -3.14
CA ASN A 440 21.43 23.23 -2.89
C ASN A 440 21.38 24.68 -3.37
N PHE A 441 20.36 25.07 -4.15
CA PHE A 441 20.33 26.35 -4.84
C PHE A 441 19.66 27.43 -3.96
N PRO A 442 20.31 28.59 -3.72
CA PRO A 442 19.77 29.64 -2.85
C PRO A 442 18.37 30.14 -3.25
N GLU A 443 18.10 30.27 -4.55
CA GLU A 443 16.84 30.73 -5.11
C GLU A 443 15.66 29.78 -4.83
N TRP A 444 15.93 28.49 -4.56
CA TRP A 444 14.92 27.48 -4.20
C TRP A 444 14.72 27.31 -2.69
N LYS A 445 15.59 27.91 -1.87
CA LYS A 445 15.57 27.72 -0.41
C LYS A 445 14.22 28.12 0.20
N ALA A 446 13.65 29.25 -0.24
CA ALA A 446 12.40 29.75 0.32
C ALA A 446 11.21 28.81 0.02
N ALA A 447 11.16 28.22 -1.17
CA ALA A 447 10.15 27.23 -1.54
C ALA A 447 10.26 25.92 -0.73
N HIS A 448 11.49 25.43 -0.47
CA HIS A 448 11.72 24.27 0.41
C HIS A 448 11.26 24.57 1.85
N MET A 449 11.61 25.75 2.36
CA MET A 449 11.22 26.17 3.71
C MET A 449 9.70 26.34 3.84
N ASP A 450 9.01 26.91 2.84
CA ASP A 450 7.54 27.02 2.85
C ASP A 450 6.91 25.64 3.02
N ARG A 451 7.33 24.63 2.24
CA ARG A 451 6.76 23.27 2.29
C ARG A 451 6.82 22.64 3.69
N ILE A 452 7.95 22.70 4.41
CA ILE A 452 8.04 22.18 5.79
C ILE A 452 7.30 23.05 6.81
N MET A 453 7.33 24.37 6.65
CA MET A 453 6.65 25.28 7.57
C MET A 453 5.13 25.10 7.49
N ARG A 454 4.60 24.93 6.28
CA ARG A 454 3.16 24.71 6.07
C ARG A 454 2.67 23.40 6.68
N LEU A 455 3.42 22.31 6.49
CA LEU A 455 3.15 21.01 7.10
C LEU A 455 3.01 21.15 8.62
N ILE A 456 4.09 21.57 9.28
CA ILE A 456 4.15 21.59 10.74
C ILE A 456 3.14 22.59 11.31
N GLU A 457 3.04 23.81 10.78
CA GLU A 457 2.11 24.80 11.34
C GLU A 457 0.65 24.38 11.21
N ARG A 458 0.27 23.69 10.13
CA ARG A 458 -1.09 23.19 9.93
C ARG A 458 -1.43 22.08 10.92
N ASP A 459 -0.52 21.12 11.10
CA ASP A 459 -0.84 19.82 11.71
C ASP A 459 -0.27 19.60 13.12
N LYS A 460 0.50 20.56 13.65
CA LYS A 460 1.19 20.50 14.96
C LYS A 460 0.37 20.04 16.16
N ASN A 461 -0.95 20.18 16.11
CA ASN A 461 -1.86 19.86 17.22
C ASN A 461 -2.45 18.43 17.18
N HIS A 462 -2.27 17.68 16.09
CA HIS A 462 -2.79 16.33 15.94
C HIS A 462 -2.02 15.32 16.81
N ALA A 463 -2.75 14.49 17.56
CA ALA A 463 -2.17 13.48 18.44
C ALA A 463 -1.56 12.31 17.65
N SER A 464 -2.19 11.98 16.52
CA SER A 464 -1.81 10.95 15.56
C SER A 464 -0.45 11.19 14.92
N VAL A 465 -0.10 12.43 14.63
CA VAL A 465 1.22 12.77 14.08
C VAL A 465 2.27 12.51 15.15
N ILE A 466 3.15 11.54 14.89
CA ILE A 466 4.24 11.18 15.79
C ILE A 466 5.61 11.53 15.22
N PHE A 467 5.76 11.57 13.89
CA PHE A 467 6.99 11.96 13.20
C PHE A 467 6.71 13.05 12.16
N TRP A 468 7.66 13.95 11.98
CA TRP A 468 7.74 14.84 10.83
C TRP A 468 8.72 14.26 9.81
N SER A 469 8.34 14.19 8.54
CA SER A 469 9.26 13.85 7.45
C SER A 469 9.53 15.07 6.58
N LEU A 470 10.81 15.29 6.25
CA LEU A 470 11.24 16.48 5.50
C LEU A 470 10.89 16.42 4.01
N GLY A 471 10.57 15.25 3.48
CA GLY A 471 10.30 14.99 2.07
C GLY A 471 10.74 13.58 1.67
N ASN A 472 10.76 13.31 0.37
CA ASN A 472 11.14 12.03 -0.22
C ASN A 472 12.14 12.26 -1.37
N GLU A 473 13.14 11.39 -1.51
CA GLU A 473 14.01 11.29 -2.72
C GLU A 473 14.41 12.62 -3.40
N ALA A 474 14.83 13.61 -2.60
CA ALA A 474 15.09 14.97 -3.07
C ALA A 474 16.53 15.45 -2.83
N SER A 475 17.49 14.50 -2.84
CA SER A 475 18.90 14.74 -2.45
C SER A 475 19.03 15.19 -0.99
N ASN A 476 20.23 15.42 -0.47
CA ASN A 476 20.44 15.92 0.90
C ASN A 476 21.16 17.28 0.91
N GLY A 477 20.62 18.24 0.17
CA GLY A 477 21.20 19.58 0.03
C GLY A 477 21.02 20.49 1.24
N LYS A 478 21.62 21.70 1.18
CA LYS A 478 21.60 22.68 2.29
C LYS A 478 20.18 22.98 2.82
N ALA A 479 19.18 23.03 1.93
CA ALA A 479 17.80 23.30 2.31
C ALA A 479 17.29 22.30 3.37
N PHE A 480 17.62 21.02 3.28
CA PHE A 480 17.17 19.99 4.23
C PHE A 480 17.74 20.15 5.64
N PHE A 481 18.97 20.64 5.76
CA PHE A 481 19.54 20.99 7.07
C PHE A 481 18.83 22.19 7.69
N ASP A 482 18.53 23.22 6.89
CA ASP A 482 17.79 24.41 7.32
C ASP A 482 16.35 24.04 7.73
N MET A 483 15.69 23.15 6.98
CA MET A 483 14.36 22.62 7.30
C MET A 483 14.36 21.81 8.60
N TYR A 484 15.34 20.92 8.79
CA TYR A 484 15.51 20.14 10.03
C TYR A 484 15.71 21.06 11.24
N ASP A 485 16.63 22.02 11.15
CA ASP A 485 16.94 22.93 12.25
C ASP A 485 15.70 23.76 12.64
N TRP A 486 14.94 24.22 11.64
CA TRP A 486 13.68 24.90 11.89
C TRP A 486 12.63 23.99 12.54
N ALA A 487 12.44 22.76 12.02
CA ALA A 487 11.47 21.81 12.55
C ALA A 487 11.77 21.46 14.02
N LYS A 488 13.04 21.16 14.35
CA LYS A 488 13.48 20.87 15.73
C LYS A 488 13.35 22.07 16.66
N ALA A 489 13.58 23.29 16.16
CA ALA A 489 13.36 24.50 16.94
C ALA A 489 11.88 24.76 17.19
N ARG A 490 11.03 24.45 16.20
CA ARG A 490 9.59 24.72 16.22
C ARG A 490 8.81 23.72 17.08
N ASP A 491 9.09 22.43 16.94
CA ASP A 491 8.41 21.35 17.67
C ASP A 491 9.41 20.34 18.24
N LYS A 492 9.54 20.35 19.56
CA LYS A 492 10.41 19.42 20.31
C LYS A 492 9.69 18.13 20.73
N SER A 493 8.38 18.03 20.49
CA SER A 493 7.56 16.93 20.96
C SER A 493 7.54 15.72 20.02
N ARG A 494 8.18 15.82 18.84
CA ARG A 494 8.19 14.80 17.79
C ARG A 494 9.60 14.65 17.17
N PRO A 495 10.03 13.42 16.87
CA PRO A 495 11.18 13.17 16.00
C PRO A 495 10.97 13.69 14.57
N VAL A 496 12.07 14.02 13.91
CA VAL A 496 12.13 14.39 12.49
C VAL A 496 12.92 13.32 11.73
N GLN A 497 12.39 12.82 10.63
CA GLN A 497 13.04 11.84 9.77
C GLN A 497 13.30 12.38 8.36
N TYR A 498 14.35 11.88 7.72
CA TYR A 498 14.60 12.08 6.29
C TYR A 498 15.49 10.94 5.76
N GLU A 499 15.03 10.24 4.73
CA GLU A 499 15.69 9.02 4.23
C GLU A 499 17.06 9.32 3.63
N GLN A 500 17.17 10.37 2.81
CA GLN A 500 18.40 10.72 2.11
C GLN A 500 19.52 11.25 3.02
N ALA A 501 19.26 11.43 4.32
CA ALA A 501 20.31 11.66 5.33
C ALA A 501 21.06 10.37 5.71
N TYR A 502 20.51 9.19 5.38
CA TYR A 502 21.01 7.86 5.72
C TYR A 502 21.38 7.75 7.21
N GLN A 503 22.42 6.97 7.52
CA GLN A 503 23.04 6.90 8.85
C GLN A 503 24.14 7.95 9.03
N ARG A 504 24.35 8.85 8.05
CA ARG A 504 25.57 9.66 7.95
C ARG A 504 25.37 11.06 8.50
N ASP A 505 24.23 11.68 8.19
CA ASP A 505 24.01 13.09 8.45
C ASP A 505 23.15 13.36 9.70
N ARG A 506 23.28 14.58 10.24
CA ARG A 506 22.63 14.99 11.49
C ARG A 506 21.14 15.33 11.35
N ASN A 507 20.66 15.52 10.13
CA ASN A 507 19.31 16.02 9.83
C ASN A 507 18.26 14.88 9.77
N THR A 508 18.46 13.84 10.58
CA THR A 508 17.46 12.81 10.86
C THR A 508 17.65 12.22 12.27
N ASP A 509 16.56 12.10 13.01
CA ASP A 509 16.49 11.44 14.32
C ASP A 509 16.34 9.91 14.19
N ILE A 510 15.88 9.41 13.03
CA ILE A 510 15.54 8.01 12.78
C ILE A 510 16.33 7.51 11.56
N ILE A 511 16.91 6.31 11.66
CA ILE A 511 17.44 5.60 10.49
C ILE A 511 16.24 5.04 9.73
N CYS A 512 15.89 5.65 8.62
CA CYS A 512 14.66 5.32 7.90
C CYS A 512 14.89 4.85 6.46
N HIS A 513 15.94 4.06 6.23
CA HIS A 513 16.30 3.52 4.92
C HIS A 513 15.10 2.94 4.17
N MET A 514 15.11 3.17 2.87
CA MET A 514 14.19 2.58 1.91
C MET A 514 14.78 1.32 1.28
N TYR A 515 14.01 0.22 1.22
CA TYR A 515 14.38 -1.09 0.65
C TYR A 515 15.83 -1.54 0.93
N PRO A 516 16.27 -1.58 2.20
CA PRO A 516 17.61 -2.04 2.53
C PRO A 516 17.81 -3.49 2.06
N SER A 517 18.99 -3.79 1.51
CA SER A 517 19.32 -5.18 1.14
C SER A 517 19.23 -6.11 2.35
N TRP A 518 18.82 -7.36 2.14
CA TRP A 518 18.69 -8.34 3.21
C TRP A 518 19.98 -8.50 4.03
N GLY A 519 21.14 -8.55 3.35
CA GLY A 519 22.44 -8.61 4.02
C GLY A 519 22.73 -7.40 4.91
N SER A 520 22.32 -6.20 4.49
CA SER A 520 22.43 -5.00 5.32
C SER A 520 21.51 -5.05 6.54
N MET A 521 20.29 -5.54 6.37
CA MET A 521 19.37 -5.71 7.49
C MET A 521 19.90 -6.72 8.52
N VAL A 522 20.35 -7.90 8.08
CA VAL A 522 20.92 -8.92 8.99
C VAL A 522 22.10 -8.35 9.76
N ARG A 523 23.00 -7.63 9.07
CA ARG A 523 24.16 -6.97 9.69
C ARG A 523 23.75 -5.93 10.72
N ASP A 524 22.76 -5.10 10.40
CA ASP A 524 22.37 -3.97 11.26
C ASP A 524 21.48 -4.44 12.42
N ALA A 525 20.68 -5.49 12.23
CA ALA A 525 19.85 -6.11 13.28
C ALA A 525 20.69 -6.70 14.42
N ALA A 526 21.89 -7.18 14.11
CA ALA A 526 22.84 -7.77 15.07
C ALA A 526 23.65 -6.74 15.87
N LYS A 527 23.43 -5.43 15.65
CA LYS A 527 24.19 -4.34 16.28
C LYS A 527 23.28 -3.43 17.10
N ASP A 528 23.87 -2.72 18.05
CA ASP A 528 23.25 -1.51 18.61
C ASP A 528 23.63 -0.31 17.73
N LEU A 529 22.65 0.25 17.02
CA LEU A 529 22.85 1.36 16.09
C LEU A 529 22.85 2.72 16.79
N GLY A 530 22.50 2.79 18.08
CA GLY A 530 22.38 4.05 18.83
C GLY A 530 21.22 4.97 18.40
N LYS A 531 20.53 4.66 17.30
CA LYS A 531 19.33 5.35 16.80
C LYS A 531 18.22 4.34 16.48
N PRO A 532 16.94 4.75 16.53
CA PRO A 532 15.85 3.91 16.04
C PRO A 532 16.01 3.64 14.55
N TYR A 533 15.66 2.42 14.12
CA TYR A 533 15.61 2.03 12.72
C TYR A 533 14.16 1.68 12.36
N ILE A 534 13.53 2.51 11.53
CA ILE A 534 12.15 2.32 11.05
C ILE A 534 12.15 2.60 9.55
N MET A 535 12.07 1.55 8.72
CA MET A 535 12.12 1.69 7.25
C MET A 535 10.96 2.57 6.76
N CYS A 536 11.25 3.66 6.04
CA CYS A 536 10.18 4.48 5.48
C CYS A 536 9.42 3.73 4.38
N GLU A 537 10.08 2.78 3.71
CA GLU A 537 9.52 1.88 2.70
C GLU A 537 10.23 0.53 2.75
N TYR A 538 9.44 -0.56 2.72
CA TYR A 538 9.93 -1.92 2.59
C TYR A 538 8.85 -2.82 1.99
N ALA A 539 9.21 -4.05 1.60
CA ALA A 539 8.27 -5.05 1.09
C ALA A 539 7.42 -4.50 -0.09
N HIS A 540 8.07 -4.20 -1.21
CA HIS A 540 7.43 -3.63 -2.40
C HIS A 540 6.36 -4.56 -2.97
N ALA A 541 5.09 -4.15 -3.03
CA ALA A 541 3.94 -5.01 -3.27
C ALA A 541 3.49 -5.09 -4.75
N MET A 542 4.37 -4.79 -5.70
CA MET A 542 4.06 -4.82 -7.15
C MET A 542 3.70 -6.19 -7.70
N GLY A 543 2.50 -6.28 -8.29
CA GLY A 543 1.97 -7.52 -8.83
C GLY A 543 1.88 -8.64 -7.78
N ASN A 544 2.32 -9.84 -8.15
CA ASN A 544 2.46 -10.98 -7.23
C ASN A 544 3.80 -10.90 -6.46
N SER A 545 3.76 -10.32 -5.25
CA SER A 545 4.95 -9.96 -4.45
C SER A 545 4.80 -10.36 -2.98
N MET A 546 5.35 -9.58 -2.04
CA MET A 546 5.30 -9.78 -0.59
C MET A 546 5.88 -11.12 -0.13
N GLY A 547 6.79 -11.70 -0.91
CA GLY A 547 7.64 -12.79 -0.51
C GLY A 547 8.57 -12.35 0.63
N ASN A 548 8.88 -13.26 1.55
CA ASN A 548 9.68 -13.07 2.75
C ASN A 548 9.13 -12.09 3.81
N PHE A 549 7.87 -11.66 3.71
CA PHE A 549 7.29 -10.70 4.66
C PHE A 549 7.36 -11.16 6.14
N GLN A 550 7.21 -12.46 6.40
CA GLN A 550 7.43 -13.04 7.73
C GLN A 550 8.88 -12.89 8.19
N ASP A 551 9.86 -13.10 7.29
CA ASP A 551 11.29 -13.05 7.61
C ASP A 551 11.74 -11.66 8.05
N TYR A 552 11.21 -10.61 7.40
CA TYR A 552 11.40 -9.22 7.85
C TYR A 552 11.04 -9.06 9.32
N TRP A 553 9.85 -9.53 9.72
CA TRP A 553 9.35 -9.33 11.07
C TRP A 553 10.05 -10.19 12.10
N ASP A 554 10.42 -11.41 11.73
CA ASP A 554 11.22 -12.29 12.58
C ASP A 554 12.57 -11.61 12.88
N LEU A 555 13.25 -11.07 11.86
CA LEU A 555 14.52 -10.34 12.04
C LEU A 555 14.36 -9.04 12.83
N MET A 556 13.37 -8.21 12.51
CA MET A 556 13.15 -6.95 13.22
C MET A 556 12.83 -7.16 14.69
N ARG A 557 12.12 -8.25 15.04
CA ARG A 557 11.79 -8.58 16.43
C ARG A 557 13.02 -9.02 17.24
N THR A 558 14.10 -9.49 16.61
CA THR A 558 15.35 -9.80 17.33
C THR A 558 16.22 -8.57 17.57
N SER A 559 16.00 -7.48 16.84
CA SER A 559 16.82 -6.27 16.95
C SER A 559 16.35 -5.33 18.05
N LYS A 560 17.32 -4.70 18.74
CA LYS A 560 17.06 -3.61 19.68
C LYS A 560 16.49 -2.37 18.98
N ASN A 561 17.10 -1.96 17.87
CA ASN A 561 16.83 -0.67 17.22
C ASN A 561 15.74 -0.75 16.15
N MET A 562 15.57 -1.89 15.47
CA MET A 562 14.55 -2.01 14.42
C MET A 562 13.15 -2.04 15.01
N GLN A 563 12.28 -1.14 14.57
CA GLN A 563 10.93 -0.99 15.12
C GLN A 563 9.84 -1.11 14.04
N GLY A 564 10.08 -1.87 12.97
CA GLY A 564 9.13 -2.04 11.88
C GLY A 564 9.41 -1.08 10.72
N GLY A 565 8.36 -0.71 10.02
CA GLY A 565 8.43 0.15 8.84
C GLY A 565 7.08 0.28 8.15
N PHE A 566 7.08 0.88 6.96
CA PHE A 566 5.88 1.12 6.17
C PHE A 566 5.95 0.36 4.84
N ILE A 567 4.98 -0.52 4.61
CA ILE A 567 4.88 -1.27 3.34
C ILE A 567 4.72 -0.29 2.17
N TRP A 568 5.39 -0.53 1.05
CA TRP A 568 5.11 0.15 -0.21
C TRP A 568 4.28 -0.74 -1.14
N GLU A 569 3.02 -0.41 -1.42
CA GLU A 569 2.21 0.63 -0.79
C GLU A 569 0.77 0.18 -0.54
N TRP A 570 -0.13 1.11 -0.22
CA TRP A 570 -1.52 0.77 0.09
C TRP A 570 -2.29 0.34 -1.16
N TYR A 571 -2.38 1.21 -2.17
CA TYR A 571 -3.22 1.00 -3.35
C TYR A 571 -2.42 0.52 -4.54
N ASN A 572 -3.06 -0.29 -5.39
CA ASN A 572 -2.73 -0.26 -6.80
C ASN A 572 -3.43 0.95 -7.40
N HIS A 573 -2.70 1.86 -8.03
CA HIS A 573 -3.21 3.11 -8.57
C HIS A 573 -3.80 2.95 -9.98
N GLY A 574 -4.71 1.99 -10.13
CA GLY A 574 -5.37 1.66 -11.39
C GLY A 574 -6.73 2.32 -11.59
N PHE A 575 -7.00 2.83 -12.79
CA PHE A 575 -8.30 3.42 -13.13
C PHE A 575 -9.14 2.46 -13.97
N LYS A 576 -10.40 2.27 -13.60
CA LYS A 576 -11.27 1.35 -14.33
C LYS A 576 -11.62 1.92 -15.71
N THR A 577 -11.41 1.14 -16.76
CA THR A 577 -11.80 1.51 -18.13
C THR A 577 -12.24 0.29 -18.92
N LYS A 578 -12.52 0.46 -20.22
CA LYS A 578 -12.94 -0.61 -21.13
C LYS A 578 -12.06 -0.65 -22.36
N ASP A 579 -11.86 -1.87 -22.87
CA ASP A 579 -11.23 -2.08 -24.17
C ASP A 579 -12.19 -1.83 -25.34
N GLU A 580 -11.71 -2.03 -26.56
CA GLU A 580 -12.45 -1.86 -27.82
C GLU A 580 -13.68 -2.78 -27.93
N GLN A 581 -13.72 -3.87 -27.17
CA GLN A 581 -14.83 -4.83 -27.11
C GLN A 581 -15.76 -4.57 -25.92
N GLY A 582 -15.51 -3.53 -25.12
CA GLY A 582 -16.30 -3.17 -23.95
C GLY A 582 -16.00 -3.98 -22.68
N ARG A 583 -14.93 -4.79 -22.68
CA ARG A 583 -14.49 -5.57 -21.51
C ARG A 583 -13.74 -4.67 -20.55
N GLU A 584 -14.02 -4.79 -19.26
CA GLU A 584 -13.41 -3.94 -18.24
C GLU A 584 -11.98 -4.37 -17.91
N TYR A 585 -11.09 -3.39 -17.70
CA TYR A 585 -9.75 -3.59 -17.15
C TYR A 585 -9.32 -2.38 -16.31
N TRP A 586 -8.21 -2.54 -15.59
CA TRP A 586 -7.60 -1.47 -14.79
C TRP A 586 -6.43 -0.86 -15.56
N ALA A 587 -6.61 0.37 -16.00
CA ALA A 587 -5.59 1.15 -16.69
C ALA A 587 -4.43 1.53 -15.78
N TYR A 588 -3.22 1.49 -16.33
CA TYR A 588 -1.98 2.00 -15.74
C TYR A 588 -1.27 2.94 -16.73
N GLY A 589 -0.02 3.35 -16.46
CA GLY A 589 0.72 4.27 -17.32
C GLY A 589 0.73 3.85 -18.79
N GLY A 590 0.56 4.82 -19.69
CA GLY A 590 0.44 4.57 -21.13
C GLY A 590 -0.99 4.31 -21.61
N ASP A 591 -1.93 3.91 -20.73
CA ASP A 591 -3.35 3.83 -21.08
C ASP A 591 -4.03 5.21 -21.02
N LEU A 592 -5.36 5.24 -21.13
CA LEU A 592 -6.18 6.47 -21.02
C LEU A 592 -5.76 7.58 -22.00
N ASN A 593 -5.44 7.19 -23.24
CA ASN A 593 -4.89 8.03 -24.30
C ASN A 593 -3.47 8.59 -24.02
N GLY A 594 -2.77 8.03 -23.04
CA GLY A 594 -1.43 8.43 -22.61
C GLY A 594 -0.27 7.76 -23.33
N PHE A 595 -0.51 6.90 -24.33
CA PHE A 595 0.54 6.07 -24.95
C PHE A 595 1.69 6.87 -25.61
N ASN A 596 1.40 8.10 -26.06
CA ASN A 596 2.40 9.03 -26.63
C ASN A 596 2.99 10.01 -25.61
N LYS A 597 2.56 9.94 -24.34
CA LYS A 597 3.13 10.73 -23.24
C LYS A 597 4.21 9.90 -22.52
N PRO A 598 5.18 10.54 -21.85
CA PRO A 598 6.11 9.83 -20.96
C PRO A 598 5.33 8.95 -19.99
N ASN A 599 5.73 7.69 -19.85
CA ASN A 599 5.10 6.78 -18.90
C ASN A 599 6.01 5.63 -18.45
N ASP A 600 5.76 5.14 -17.23
CA ASP A 600 6.47 4.01 -16.61
C ASP A 600 5.59 2.76 -16.45
N GLY A 601 4.60 2.60 -17.35
CA GLY A 601 3.77 1.41 -17.44
C GLY A 601 3.06 1.06 -16.13
N ASN A 602 3.17 -0.20 -15.71
CA ASN A 602 2.46 -0.73 -14.55
C ASN A 602 3.14 -0.47 -13.20
N PHE A 603 4.18 0.37 -13.13
CA PHE A 603 4.93 0.60 -11.89
C PHE A 603 4.04 1.18 -10.76
N CYS A 604 2.91 1.81 -11.10
CA CYS A 604 1.85 2.24 -10.17
C CYS A 604 0.91 1.14 -9.66
N MET A 605 1.20 -0.13 -9.97
CA MET A 605 0.43 -1.31 -9.55
C MET A 605 1.19 -2.08 -8.47
N ASP A 606 1.45 -1.38 -7.38
CA ASP A 606 2.36 -1.68 -6.27
C ASP A 606 1.67 -1.72 -4.90
N GLY A 607 0.36 -1.94 -4.88
CA GLY A 607 -0.44 -1.96 -3.67
C GLY A 607 -0.68 -3.32 -3.01
N ILE A 608 -0.88 -3.30 -1.70
CA ILE A 608 -1.43 -4.43 -0.94
C ILE A 608 -2.95 -4.56 -1.01
N VAL A 609 -3.68 -3.59 -1.57
CA VAL A 609 -5.12 -3.69 -1.91
C VAL A 609 -5.41 -3.25 -3.34
N THR A 610 -6.56 -3.67 -3.86
CA THR A 610 -7.02 -3.27 -5.20
C THR A 610 -7.41 -1.78 -5.26
N PRO A 611 -7.53 -1.18 -6.47
CA PRO A 611 -7.94 0.23 -6.61
C PRO A 611 -9.29 0.54 -5.95
N ASP A 612 -10.16 -0.45 -5.80
CA ASP A 612 -11.49 -0.39 -5.19
C ASP A 612 -11.55 -1.01 -3.77
N GLN A 613 -10.42 -1.00 -3.05
CA GLN A 613 -10.33 -1.34 -1.61
C GLN A 613 -10.74 -2.79 -1.27
N GLN A 614 -10.37 -3.75 -2.13
CA GLN A 614 -10.52 -5.19 -1.90
C GLN A 614 -9.20 -5.87 -1.57
N TYR A 615 -9.29 -7.03 -0.92
CA TYR A 615 -8.11 -7.86 -0.65
C TYR A 615 -7.59 -8.50 -1.92
N MET A 616 -6.28 -8.61 -1.97
CA MET A 616 -5.48 -9.37 -2.91
C MET A 616 -4.87 -10.58 -2.18
N PRO A 617 -4.31 -11.57 -2.88
CA PRO A 617 -3.71 -12.74 -2.23
C PRO A 617 -2.65 -12.40 -1.18
N HIS A 618 -1.77 -11.41 -1.43
CA HIS A 618 -0.79 -10.97 -0.43
C HIS A 618 -1.31 -10.08 0.68
N THR A 619 -2.55 -9.58 0.61
CA THR A 619 -3.11 -8.79 1.73
C THR A 619 -3.21 -9.66 2.99
N HIS A 620 -3.47 -10.95 2.81
CA HIS A 620 -3.67 -11.90 3.91
C HIS A 620 -2.39 -12.16 4.72
N ILE A 621 -1.20 -12.17 4.08
CA ILE A 621 0.07 -12.31 4.81
C ILE A 621 0.34 -11.08 5.70
N VAL A 622 -0.08 -9.88 5.29
CA VAL A 622 0.00 -8.67 6.12
C VAL A 622 -0.80 -8.84 7.40
N LYS A 623 -2.07 -9.23 7.31
CA LYS A 623 -2.94 -9.48 8.48
C LYS A 623 -2.29 -10.46 9.47
N LYS A 624 -1.72 -11.55 8.94
CA LYS A 624 -1.08 -12.62 9.73
C LYS A 624 0.18 -12.15 10.44
N VAL A 625 1.08 -11.47 9.73
CA VAL A 625 2.37 -11.05 10.28
C VAL A 625 2.21 -9.85 11.23
N TYR A 626 1.26 -8.96 10.97
CA TYR A 626 0.96 -7.80 11.82
C TYR A 626 0.09 -8.12 13.04
N GLN A 627 -0.42 -9.33 13.22
CA GLN A 627 -1.31 -9.64 14.35
C GLN A 627 -0.69 -9.31 15.73
N ASN A 628 -1.51 -8.86 16.67
CA ASN A 628 -1.06 -8.43 18.01
C ASN A 628 -1.22 -9.52 19.09
N ILE A 629 -1.85 -10.64 18.73
CA ILE A 629 -1.93 -11.85 19.55
C ILE A 629 -1.12 -12.91 18.84
N LEU A 630 0.04 -13.28 19.38
CA LEU A 630 0.92 -14.29 18.76
C LEU A 630 0.77 -15.62 19.48
N PHE A 631 1.08 -16.69 18.75
CA PHE A 631 1.06 -18.05 19.27
C PHE A 631 2.41 -18.72 18.98
N GLU A 632 2.98 -19.38 19.97
CA GLU A 632 4.19 -20.21 19.83
C GLU A 632 3.89 -21.63 20.32
N ALA A 633 4.39 -22.64 19.60
CA ALA A 633 4.39 -24.01 20.08
C ALA A 633 5.43 -24.17 21.20
N LYS A 634 5.03 -24.74 22.33
CA LYS A 634 5.93 -25.01 23.48
C LYS A 634 6.12 -26.50 23.69
N ASP A 635 5.02 -27.23 23.86
CA ASP A 635 5.00 -28.69 23.96
C ASP A 635 3.66 -29.21 23.41
N LEU A 636 3.61 -29.40 22.09
CA LEU A 636 2.38 -29.80 21.40
C LEU A 636 1.91 -31.19 21.80
N ALA A 637 2.81 -32.10 22.18
CA ALA A 637 2.46 -33.46 22.59
C ALA A 637 1.56 -33.46 23.84
N ASN A 638 1.78 -32.49 24.74
CA ASN A 638 0.96 -32.24 25.92
C ASN A 638 -0.04 -31.07 25.74
N GLY A 639 -0.21 -30.57 24.51
CA GLY A 639 -1.13 -29.49 24.19
C GLY A 639 -0.74 -28.12 24.72
N VAL A 640 0.53 -27.86 25.03
CA VAL A 640 1.00 -26.58 25.58
C VAL A 640 1.40 -25.61 24.47
N VAL A 641 0.74 -24.45 24.46
CA VAL A 641 1.05 -23.32 23.59
C VAL A 641 1.31 -22.05 24.41
N THR A 642 2.17 -21.17 23.92
CA THR A 642 2.36 -19.84 24.50
C THR A 642 1.50 -18.85 23.74
N VAL A 643 0.65 -18.10 24.46
CA VAL A 643 -0.07 -16.94 23.92
C VAL A 643 0.67 -15.68 24.32
N ILE A 644 1.00 -14.83 23.36
CA ILE A 644 1.74 -13.58 23.57
C ILE A 644 0.84 -12.41 23.25
N ASN A 645 0.73 -11.48 24.19
CA ASN A 645 0.10 -10.19 23.99
C ASN A 645 1.14 -9.17 23.52
N ASP A 646 1.18 -8.89 22.22
CA ASP A 646 2.09 -7.91 21.61
C ASP A 646 1.50 -6.48 21.57
N PHE A 647 0.25 -6.29 22.02
CA PHE A 647 -0.26 -4.96 22.34
C PHE A 647 0.57 -4.33 23.46
N LYS A 648 0.85 -3.03 23.38
CA LYS A 648 1.68 -2.32 24.36
C LYS A 648 0.88 -1.64 25.46
N PHE A 649 -0.41 -1.39 25.21
CA PHE A 649 -1.28 -0.67 26.16
C PHE A 649 -2.58 -1.42 26.46
N THR A 650 -2.95 -2.40 25.64
CA THR A 650 -4.23 -3.14 25.76
C THR A 650 -4.02 -4.54 26.33
N PRO A 651 -4.63 -4.87 27.48
CA PRO A 651 -4.65 -6.25 27.98
C PRO A 651 -5.58 -7.12 27.14
N ILE A 652 -5.23 -8.40 26.99
CA ILE A 652 -6.17 -9.43 26.52
C ILE A 652 -7.07 -9.80 27.70
N SER A 653 -8.36 -9.56 27.56
CA SER A 653 -9.39 -9.96 28.53
C SER A 653 -10.34 -11.01 27.95
N THR A 654 -10.91 -11.84 28.82
CA THR A 654 -11.87 -12.88 28.42
C THR A 654 -13.23 -12.31 28.01
N GLN A 655 -13.50 -11.04 28.34
CA GLN A 655 -14.69 -10.31 27.88
C GLN A 655 -14.55 -9.80 26.44
N GLU A 656 -13.34 -9.38 26.04
CA GLU A 656 -13.08 -8.79 24.72
C GLU A 656 -12.68 -9.84 23.68
N TYR A 657 -12.02 -10.93 24.10
CA TYR A 657 -11.46 -11.96 23.22
C TYR A 657 -11.91 -13.37 23.59
N GLY A 658 -12.14 -14.20 22.58
CA GLY A 658 -12.36 -15.63 22.71
C GLY A 658 -11.37 -16.40 21.85
N PHE A 659 -10.96 -17.59 22.32
CA PHE A 659 -9.97 -18.40 21.62
C PHE A 659 -10.53 -19.78 21.28
N LYS A 660 -10.16 -20.26 20.10
CA LYS A 660 -10.55 -21.58 19.57
C LYS A 660 -9.29 -22.31 19.12
N TRP A 661 -9.24 -23.61 19.35
CA TRP A 661 -8.27 -24.51 18.71
C TRP A 661 -9.01 -25.55 17.87
N VAL A 662 -8.39 -25.97 16.76
CA VAL A 662 -8.85 -27.00 15.84
C VAL A 662 -7.69 -27.94 15.59
N LEU A 663 -7.91 -29.23 15.79
CA LEU A 663 -6.97 -30.29 15.50
C LEU A 663 -7.40 -30.99 14.20
N LEU A 664 -6.54 -30.96 13.21
CA LEU A 664 -6.72 -31.65 11.95
C LEU A 664 -5.97 -32.97 11.96
N LYS A 665 -6.58 -34.04 11.44
CA LYS A 665 -5.92 -35.28 11.03
C LYS A 665 -6.08 -35.41 9.52
N ASN A 666 -4.97 -35.42 8.79
CA ASN A 666 -4.99 -35.48 7.31
C ASN A 666 -5.93 -34.43 6.69
N GLY A 667 -5.91 -33.20 7.23
CA GLY A 667 -6.73 -32.08 6.77
C GLY A 667 -8.19 -32.08 7.21
N THR A 668 -8.66 -33.13 7.89
CA THR A 668 -10.03 -33.21 8.41
C THR A 668 -10.06 -32.83 9.89
N ASN A 669 -11.03 -32.00 10.30
CA ASN A 669 -11.25 -31.67 11.70
C ASN A 669 -11.65 -32.91 12.50
N VAL A 670 -10.80 -33.32 13.46
CA VAL A 670 -11.05 -34.48 14.33
C VAL A 670 -11.37 -34.08 15.77
N ALA A 671 -10.98 -32.87 16.17
CA ALA A 671 -11.32 -32.32 17.48
C ALA A 671 -11.18 -30.79 17.44
N GLU A 672 -12.00 -30.11 18.21
CA GLU A 672 -11.87 -28.67 18.43
C GLU A 672 -12.32 -28.32 19.84
N GLY A 673 -11.92 -27.14 20.30
CA GLY A 673 -12.34 -26.65 21.60
C GLY A 673 -12.07 -25.17 21.76
N ASN A 674 -12.70 -24.59 22.77
CA ASN A 674 -12.44 -23.22 23.19
C ASN A 674 -11.49 -23.19 24.39
N PHE A 675 -10.74 -22.12 24.52
CA PHE A 675 -9.96 -21.83 25.72
C PHE A 675 -10.01 -20.33 26.02
N GLU A 676 -9.64 -19.99 27.25
CA GLU A 676 -9.61 -18.62 27.70
C GLU A 676 -8.26 -18.28 28.30
N VAL A 677 -7.83 -17.04 28.05
CA VAL A 677 -6.60 -16.52 28.61
C VAL A 677 -6.76 -15.03 28.85
N ALA A 678 -6.34 -14.58 30.03
CA ALA A 678 -6.21 -13.16 30.36
C ALA A 678 -4.72 -12.86 30.52
N ILE A 679 -4.24 -11.84 29.81
CA ILE A 679 -2.82 -11.52 29.68
C ILE A 679 -2.67 -9.99 29.72
N ALA A 680 -1.80 -9.49 30.59
CA ALA A 680 -1.49 -8.05 30.60
C ALA A 680 -0.87 -7.60 29.26
N ALA A 681 -0.96 -6.32 28.94
CA ALA A 681 -0.24 -5.75 27.79
C ALA A 681 1.26 -6.11 27.86
N ASP A 682 1.87 -6.38 26.71
CA ASP A 682 3.31 -6.63 26.56
C ASP A 682 3.82 -7.81 27.42
N SER A 683 3.05 -8.90 27.48
CA SER A 683 3.38 -10.09 28.28
C SER A 683 2.92 -11.38 27.60
N ARG A 684 3.24 -12.53 28.20
CA ARG A 684 2.91 -13.86 27.63
C ARG A 684 2.43 -14.82 28.70
N LYS A 685 1.68 -15.85 28.29
CA LYS A 685 1.19 -16.91 29.18
C LYS A 685 1.13 -18.24 28.44
N GLU A 686 1.57 -19.30 29.12
CA GLU A 686 1.40 -20.67 28.65
C GLU A 686 -0.02 -21.17 28.94
N VAL A 687 -0.60 -21.89 27.99
CA VAL A 687 -1.94 -22.48 28.09
C VAL A 687 -1.88 -23.93 27.65
N THR A 688 -2.44 -24.81 28.48
CA THR A 688 -2.61 -26.24 28.15
C THR A 688 -3.97 -26.45 27.51
N LEU A 689 -3.97 -26.87 26.25
CA LEU A 689 -5.14 -27.24 25.48
C LEU A 689 -5.52 -28.69 25.76
N LYS A 690 -6.81 -28.97 25.85
CA LYS A 690 -7.34 -30.32 26.06
C LYS A 690 -7.37 -31.11 24.74
N LEU A 691 -6.19 -31.51 24.26
CA LEU A 691 -6.07 -32.31 23.03
C LEU A 691 -6.40 -33.79 23.29
N PRO A 692 -7.03 -34.49 22.33
CA PRO A 692 -7.19 -35.94 22.41
C PRO A 692 -5.83 -36.65 22.29
N LYS A 693 -5.78 -37.92 22.70
CA LYS A 693 -4.60 -38.76 22.47
C LYS A 693 -4.37 -38.93 20.96
N LEU A 694 -3.17 -38.64 20.51
CA LEU A 694 -2.78 -38.74 19.09
C LEU A 694 -2.11 -40.09 18.81
N ALA A 695 -2.38 -40.65 17.63
CA ALA A 695 -1.72 -41.84 17.12
C ALA A 695 -1.00 -41.49 15.82
N PHE A 696 0.33 -41.58 15.85
CA PHE A 696 1.22 -41.30 14.72
C PHE A 696 1.56 -42.62 14.03
N GLU A 697 1.04 -42.78 12.82
CA GLU A 697 1.19 -43.99 11.99
C GLU A 697 1.54 -43.55 10.56
N ALA A 698 2.02 -44.48 9.73
CA ALA A 698 2.27 -44.19 8.31
C ALA A 698 0.98 -43.67 7.64
N GLY A 699 1.09 -42.61 6.84
CA GLY A 699 -0.08 -41.99 6.20
C GLY A 699 -0.87 -41.04 7.09
N VAL A 700 -0.39 -40.74 8.30
CA VAL A 700 -1.06 -39.83 9.24
C VAL A 700 -0.19 -38.62 9.57
N GLU A 701 -0.81 -37.45 9.52
CA GLU A 701 -0.28 -36.21 10.09
C GLU A 701 -1.36 -35.41 10.82
N TYR A 702 -0.93 -34.66 11.82
CA TYR A 702 -1.74 -33.74 12.57
C TYR A 702 -1.26 -32.30 12.44
N TYR A 703 -2.21 -31.38 12.47
CA TYR A 703 -1.98 -29.94 12.54
C TYR A 703 -2.86 -29.35 13.63
N LEU A 704 -2.28 -28.53 14.50
CA LEU A 704 -3.01 -27.74 15.49
C LEU A 704 -3.14 -26.31 14.98
N GLN A 705 -4.37 -25.88 14.74
CA GLN A 705 -4.72 -24.51 14.40
C GLN A 705 -5.30 -23.82 15.63
N VAL A 706 -4.93 -22.56 15.86
CA VAL A 706 -5.40 -21.73 16.97
C VAL A 706 -5.85 -20.38 16.44
N TYR A 707 -6.91 -19.84 17.02
CA TYR A 707 -7.57 -18.62 16.56
C TYR A 707 -7.95 -17.74 17.75
N ALA A 708 -7.83 -16.43 17.58
CA ALA A 708 -8.41 -15.44 18.48
C ALA A 708 -9.46 -14.61 17.75
N HIS A 709 -10.61 -14.44 18.39
CA HIS A 709 -11.75 -13.70 17.85
C HIS A 709 -12.21 -12.62 18.82
N ARG A 710 -12.81 -11.55 18.30
CA ARG A 710 -13.50 -10.56 19.14
C ARG A 710 -14.81 -11.10 19.69
N ARG A 711 -15.08 -10.86 20.97
CA ARG A 711 -16.38 -11.08 21.62
C ARG A 711 -17.27 -9.83 21.62
N THR A 712 -16.68 -8.65 21.48
CA THR A 712 -17.37 -7.36 21.42
C THR A 712 -17.08 -6.67 20.09
N ALA A 713 -18.07 -5.98 19.53
CA ALA A 713 -17.86 -5.20 18.30
C ALA A 713 -17.08 -3.91 18.59
N THR A 714 -16.30 -3.45 17.62
CA THR A 714 -15.82 -2.06 17.54
C THR A 714 -16.59 -1.31 16.45
N LYS A 715 -16.21 -0.06 16.16
CA LYS A 715 -16.75 0.68 15.00
C LYS A 715 -16.56 -0.08 13.68
N PHE A 716 -15.47 -0.83 13.54
CA PHE A 716 -15.02 -1.44 12.28
C PHE A 716 -15.01 -2.97 12.30
N LEU A 717 -14.85 -3.57 13.47
CA LEU A 717 -14.70 -5.03 13.61
C LEU A 717 -15.96 -5.61 14.27
N PRO A 718 -16.69 -6.52 13.60
CA PRO A 718 -17.86 -7.16 14.20
C PRO A 718 -17.48 -8.18 15.29
N VAL A 719 -18.48 -8.60 16.08
CA VAL A 719 -18.36 -9.78 16.96
C VAL A 719 -18.01 -11.00 16.11
N GLY A 720 -17.11 -11.85 16.59
CA GLY A 720 -16.64 -13.03 15.87
C GLY A 720 -15.54 -12.75 14.84
N PHE A 721 -15.11 -11.49 14.67
CA PHE A 721 -13.99 -11.18 13.77
C PHE A 721 -12.69 -11.84 14.23
N GLU A 722 -12.06 -12.62 13.35
CA GLU A 722 -10.75 -13.25 13.56
C GLU A 722 -9.65 -12.17 13.55
N VAL A 723 -9.05 -11.91 14.71
CA VAL A 723 -7.97 -10.92 14.85
C VAL A 723 -6.58 -11.52 14.71
N ALA A 724 -6.44 -12.83 14.95
CA ALA A 724 -5.18 -13.54 14.91
C ALA A 724 -5.40 -15.04 14.71
N LYS A 725 -4.44 -15.70 14.07
CA LYS A 725 -4.43 -17.15 13.91
C LYS A 725 -3.01 -17.71 14.01
N GLY A 726 -2.86 -19.00 14.30
CA GLY A 726 -1.59 -19.75 14.29
C GLY A 726 -1.82 -21.20 13.87
N GLU A 727 -0.81 -21.83 13.29
CA GLU A 727 -0.84 -23.23 12.88
C GLU A 727 0.48 -23.90 13.24
N PHE A 728 0.42 -25.12 13.74
CA PHE A 728 1.59 -25.90 14.14
C PHE A 728 1.49 -27.33 13.64
N ALA A 729 2.53 -27.79 12.95
CA ALA A 729 2.72 -29.19 12.60
C ALA A 729 3.29 -29.96 13.80
N PHE A 730 2.86 -31.20 14.00
CA PHE A 730 3.45 -32.08 15.01
C PHE A 730 4.74 -32.74 14.46
N THR A 731 5.78 -32.81 15.29
CA THR A 731 7.09 -33.34 14.90
C THR A 731 7.07 -34.83 14.54
N ASN A 732 6.11 -35.60 15.07
CA ASN A 732 5.95 -37.03 14.82
C ASN A 732 5.09 -37.35 13.58
N ASN A 733 4.69 -36.35 12.78
CA ASN A 733 3.92 -36.56 11.55
C ASN A 733 4.65 -37.50 10.58
N ASN A 734 3.92 -38.46 10.00
CA ASN A 734 4.49 -39.50 9.14
C ASN A 734 3.63 -39.76 7.90
N TYR A 735 3.08 -38.68 7.32
CA TYR A 735 2.11 -38.77 6.23
C TYR A 735 2.66 -39.45 4.96
N PHE A 736 3.93 -39.24 4.64
CA PHE A 736 4.54 -39.75 3.42
C PHE A 736 5.24 -41.11 3.58
N ALA A 737 5.24 -41.71 4.77
CA ALA A 737 5.71 -43.08 4.91
C ALA A 737 4.82 -44.06 4.14
N GLU A 738 5.45 -45.11 3.62
CA GLU A 738 4.75 -46.17 2.89
C GLU A 738 3.72 -46.85 3.79
N VAL A 739 2.46 -46.82 3.33
CA VAL A 739 1.38 -47.63 3.90
C VAL A 739 1.29 -48.91 3.08
N ALA A 740 1.36 -50.08 3.74
CA ALA A 740 1.23 -51.36 3.07
C ALA A 740 -0.07 -51.40 2.24
N LYS A 741 0.06 -51.56 0.92
CA LYS A 741 -1.10 -51.66 0.02
C LYS A 741 -1.64 -53.09 0.02
N ASN A 742 -2.89 -53.27 0.42
CA ASN A 742 -3.68 -54.45 0.05
C ASN A 742 -4.29 -54.21 -1.34
N ALA A 743 -3.49 -54.29 -2.39
CA ALA A 743 -4.00 -54.16 -3.74
C ALA A 743 -4.65 -55.48 -4.19
N ASN A 744 -5.91 -55.43 -4.62
CA ASN A 744 -6.47 -56.49 -5.46
C ASN A 744 -5.67 -56.51 -6.76
N GLN A 745 -4.91 -57.57 -6.99
CA GLN A 745 -4.07 -57.70 -8.17
C GLN A 745 -4.93 -57.93 -9.41
N THR A 746 -5.18 -56.87 -10.18
CA THR A 746 -5.67 -56.99 -11.55
C THR A 746 -4.48 -57.21 -12.49
N LYS A 747 -4.59 -58.21 -13.37
CA LYS A 747 -3.58 -58.47 -14.40
C LYS A 747 -3.43 -57.25 -15.31
N ILE A 748 -2.19 -56.83 -15.56
CA ILE A 748 -1.88 -55.80 -16.55
C ILE A 748 -1.79 -56.47 -17.92
N GLU A 749 -2.66 -56.07 -18.85
CA GLU A 749 -2.67 -56.58 -20.22
C GLU A 749 -1.71 -55.76 -21.09
N LYS A 750 -0.75 -56.43 -21.73
CA LYS A 750 0.18 -55.80 -22.67
C LYS A 750 -0.24 -56.11 -24.11
N LYS A 751 -0.36 -55.07 -24.92
CA LYS A 751 -0.49 -55.14 -26.39
C LYS A 751 0.63 -54.34 -27.04
N GLU A 752 1.27 -54.92 -28.04
CA GLU A 752 2.42 -54.34 -28.70
C GLU A 752 2.21 -54.27 -30.21
N THR A 753 2.57 -53.14 -30.82
CA THR A 753 2.62 -52.96 -32.27
C THR A 753 4.02 -52.52 -32.71
N GLN A 754 4.25 -52.35 -34.01
CA GLN A 754 5.50 -51.77 -34.52
C GLN A 754 5.74 -50.33 -34.02
N GLN A 755 4.67 -49.58 -33.71
CA GLN A 755 4.77 -48.15 -33.38
C GLN A 755 4.64 -47.85 -31.88
N LYS A 756 3.99 -48.72 -31.09
CA LYS A 756 3.68 -48.42 -29.68
C LYS A 756 3.59 -49.66 -28.77
N TYR A 757 3.77 -49.42 -27.48
CA TYR A 757 3.31 -50.28 -26.40
C TYR A 757 1.97 -49.78 -25.87
N SER A 758 1.07 -50.69 -25.48
CA SER A 758 -0.21 -50.38 -24.83
C SER A 758 -0.40 -51.29 -23.64
N PHE A 759 -0.66 -50.73 -22.47
CA PHE A 759 -0.85 -51.46 -21.22
C PHE A 759 -2.21 -51.13 -20.64
N THR A 760 -3.03 -52.13 -20.36
CA THR A 760 -4.36 -51.97 -19.78
C THR A 760 -4.40 -52.55 -18.38
N ALA A 761 -4.74 -51.71 -17.40
CA ALA A 761 -4.91 -52.10 -16.00
C ALA A 761 -6.21 -51.47 -15.46
N ASN A 762 -7.06 -52.28 -14.82
CA ASN A 762 -8.35 -51.83 -14.27
C ASN A 762 -9.23 -51.00 -15.24
N GLY A 763 -9.19 -51.37 -16.53
CA GLY A 763 -9.93 -50.68 -17.60
C GLY A 763 -9.41 -49.28 -17.95
N ILE A 764 -8.16 -48.97 -17.61
CA ILE A 764 -7.41 -47.80 -18.08
C ILE A 764 -6.27 -48.28 -18.98
N THR A 765 -6.13 -47.70 -20.16
CA THR A 765 -5.08 -48.05 -21.12
C THR A 765 -4.06 -46.92 -21.25
N TYR A 766 -2.80 -47.24 -21.04
CA TYR A 766 -1.65 -46.35 -21.21
C TYR A 766 -0.91 -46.70 -22.50
N GLU A 767 -0.67 -45.73 -23.37
CA GLU A 767 0.05 -45.94 -24.63
C GLU A 767 1.40 -45.22 -24.63
N PHE A 768 2.45 -45.91 -25.09
CA PHE A 768 3.80 -45.39 -25.18
C PHE A 768 4.37 -45.56 -26.59
N GLY A 769 4.97 -44.51 -27.16
CA GLY A 769 5.60 -44.57 -28.48
C GLY A 769 6.96 -45.29 -28.45
N LYS A 770 7.22 -46.17 -29.43
CA LYS A 770 8.52 -46.84 -29.60
C LYS A 770 9.60 -45.94 -30.23
N ASP A 771 9.19 -44.81 -30.78
CA ASP A 771 10.01 -43.76 -31.39
C ASP A 771 10.41 -42.66 -30.38
N ASN A 772 10.71 -43.07 -29.15
CA ASN A 772 11.10 -42.19 -28.04
C ASN A 772 10.05 -41.13 -27.62
N ARG A 773 8.77 -41.24 -28.02
CA ARG A 773 7.73 -40.28 -27.63
C ARG A 773 7.21 -40.41 -26.18
N ALA A 774 7.81 -41.29 -25.37
CA ALA A 774 7.38 -41.60 -24.00
C ALA A 774 5.86 -41.90 -23.90
N LEU A 775 5.18 -41.40 -22.86
CA LEU A 775 3.74 -41.55 -22.68
C LEU A 775 2.97 -40.71 -23.71
N THR A 776 2.23 -41.36 -24.59
CA THR A 776 1.52 -40.71 -25.70
C THR A 776 0.02 -40.61 -25.49
N ASP A 777 -0.59 -41.48 -24.67
CA ASP A 777 -2.04 -41.45 -24.44
C ASP A 777 -2.44 -42.16 -23.11
N ILE A 778 -3.56 -41.74 -22.53
CA ILE A 778 -4.23 -42.39 -21.39
C ILE A 778 -5.73 -42.46 -21.69
N LYS A 779 -6.26 -43.68 -21.86
CA LYS A 779 -7.65 -43.93 -22.26
C LYS A 779 -8.46 -44.56 -21.12
N GLY A 780 -9.61 -43.97 -20.82
CA GLY A 780 -10.66 -44.57 -19.97
C GLY A 780 -11.82 -45.12 -20.80
N ALA A 781 -12.78 -45.78 -20.14
CA ALA A 781 -13.86 -46.55 -20.78
C ALA A 781 -14.82 -45.77 -21.71
N SER A 782 -14.74 -44.44 -21.80
CA SER A 782 -15.53 -43.64 -22.79
C SER A 782 -15.21 -42.14 -22.89
N LYS A 783 -14.38 -41.55 -22.02
CA LYS A 783 -14.01 -40.11 -22.04
C LYS A 783 -12.49 -39.93 -22.15
N GLN A 784 -12.05 -38.88 -22.85
CA GLN A 784 -10.65 -38.45 -22.87
C GLN A 784 -10.27 -37.95 -21.46
N LEU A 785 -9.24 -38.52 -20.85
CA LEU A 785 -8.83 -38.18 -19.47
C LEU A 785 -7.85 -37.00 -19.43
N ILE A 786 -6.95 -36.92 -20.41
CA ILE A 786 -5.93 -35.87 -20.52
C ILE A 786 -5.90 -35.40 -21.98
N ALA A 787 -5.94 -34.08 -22.18
CA ALA A 787 -5.89 -33.45 -23.49
C ALA A 787 -4.45 -33.33 -24.02
N LYS A 788 -3.49 -32.98 -23.15
CA LYS A 788 -2.05 -33.01 -23.44
C LYS A 788 -1.29 -33.72 -22.33
N MET A 789 -0.55 -34.78 -22.70
CA MET A 789 0.21 -35.61 -21.76
C MET A 789 1.22 -34.79 -20.95
N PRO A 790 1.57 -35.25 -19.72
CA PRO A 790 2.59 -34.60 -18.89
C PRO A 790 3.91 -34.37 -19.62
N LYS A 791 4.43 -33.15 -19.53
CA LYS A 791 5.75 -32.74 -20.02
C LYS A 791 6.55 -32.06 -18.91
N LEU A 792 7.86 -32.29 -18.88
CA LEU A 792 8.74 -31.60 -17.92
C LEU A 792 8.63 -30.08 -18.12
N ASN A 793 8.44 -29.38 -17.01
CA ASN A 793 8.33 -27.93 -16.97
C ASN A 793 9.33 -27.34 -15.96
N PHE A 794 10.08 -26.34 -16.40
CA PHE A 794 11.07 -25.60 -15.61
C PHE A 794 10.76 -24.10 -15.54
N TRP A 795 9.69 -23.65 -16.19
CA TRP A 795 9.38 -22.24 -16.40
C TRP A 795 8.04 -21.83 -15.80
N ARG A 796 7.95 -20.53 -15.47
CA ARG A 796 6.72 -19.82 -15.10
C ARG A 796 6.69 -18.49 -15.84
N ALA A 797 5.49 -17.93 -16.05
CA ALA A 797 5.37 -16.58 -16.57
C ALA A 797 5.98 -15.57 -15.58
N PRO A 798 6.93 -14.71 -15.98
CA PRO A 798 7.61 -13.81 -15.04
C PRO A 798 6.65 -12.87 -14.28
N THR A 799 6.82 -12.78 -12.96
CA THR A 799 6.19 -11.74 -12.13
C THR A 799 6.87 -10.38 -12.33
N ASP A 800 6.29 -9.30 -11.80
CA ASP A 800 6.95 -7.99 -11.82
C ASP A 800 8.33 -8.00 -11.13
N ASN A 801 8.48 -8.73 -10.02
CA ASN A 801 9.77 -8.94 -9.34
C ASN A 801 10.74 -9.80 -10.16
N ASP A 802 10.25 -10.79 -10.91
CA ASP A 802 11.09 -11.56 -11.83
C ASP A 802 11.66 -10.64 -12.92
N PHE A 803 10.85 -9.72 -13.46
CA PHE A 803 11.34 -8.67 -14.37
C PHE A 803 12.35 -7.74 -13.70
N GLY A 804 12.07 -7.28 -12.48
CA GLY A 804 12.98 -6.43 -11.71
C GLY A 804 14.35 -7.07 -11.49
N SER A 805 14.38 -8.37 -11.21
CA SER A 805 15.61 -9.16 -11.04
C SER A 805 16.23 -9.68 -12.35
N GLN A 806 15.71 -9.26 -13.51
CA GLN A 806 16.17 -9.66 -14.85
C GLN A 806 16.07 -11.16 -15.13
N ALA A 807 15.14 -11.88 -14.48
CA ALA A 807 14.98 -13.33 -14.62
C ALA A 807 14.50 -13.75 -16.03
N GLN A 808 13.73 -12.90 -16.71
CA GLN A 808 13.31 -13.07 -18.11
C GLN A 808 14.48 -13.14 -19.10
N TYR A 809 15.68 -12.68 -18.71
CA TYR A 809 16.91 -12.87 -19.47
C TYR A 809 17.77 -13.96 -18.83
N ASN A 810 18.08 -13.82 -17.54
CA ASN A 810 19.06 -14.64 -16.86
C ASN A 810 18.63 -16.10 -16.68
N LEU A 811 17.32 -16.38 -16.62
CA LEU A 811 16.78 -17.72 -16.37
C LEU A 811 16.05 -18.32 -17.57
N ARG A 812 15.92 -17.58 -18.68
CA ARG A 812 15.12 -17.97 -19.86
C ARG A 812 15.58 -19.28 -20.50
N VAL A 813 16.82 -19.71 -20.26
CA VAL A 813 17.31 -21.03 -20.67
C VAL A 813 16.40 -22.17 -20.16
N TRP A 814 15.73 -21.98 -19.01
CA TRP A 814 14.76 -22.92 -18.47
C TRP A 814 13.44 -22.97 -19.24
N GLU A 815 13.03 -21.88 -19.91
CA GLU A 815 11.90 -21.92 -20.85
C GLU A 815 12.25 -22.82 -22.04
N THR A 816 13.41 -22.61 -22.66
CA THR A 816 13.90 -23.43 -23.77
C THR A 816 13.99 -24.91 -23.37
N ALA A 817 14.49 -25.20 -22.15
CA ALA A 817 14.55 -26.54 -21.59
C ALA A 817 13.16 -27.17 -21.39
N SER A 818 12.12 -26.37 -21.18
CA SER A 818 10.72 -26.83 -21.06
C SER A 818 10.08 -27.11 -22.42
N ILE A 819 10.44 -26.33 -23.45
CA ILE A 819 9.87 -26.46 -24.80
C ILE A 819 10.53 -27.60 -25.59
N SER A 820 11.85 -27.78 -25.45
CA SER A 820 12.64 -28.68 -26.29
C SER A 820 13.44 -29.69 -25.46
N GLN A 821 13.08 -30.97 -25.61
CA GLN A 821 13.68 -32.09 -24.88
C GLN A 821 13.93 -33.23 -25.84
N LYS A 822 15.17 -33.77 -25.82
CA LYS A 822 15.47 -35.01 -26.50
C LYS A 822 15.14 -36.16 -25.57
N VAL A 823 14.22 -37.03 -25.98
CA VAL A 823 13.79 -38.17 -25.19
C VAL A 823 14.47 -39.44 -25.70
N SER A 824 14.87 -40.32 -24.79
CA SER A 824 15.44 -41.63 -25.11
C SER A 824 14.81 -42.71 -24.22
N PHE A 825 14.20 -43.72 -24.83
CA PHE A 825 13.77 -44.93 -24.11
C PHE A 825 14.98 -45.69 -23.56
N LYS A 826 14.90 -46.16 -22.31
CA LYS A 826 16.00 -46.87 -21.64
C LYS A 826 15.67 -48.33 -21.39
N SER A 827 14.56 -48.62 -20.72
CA SER A 827 14.17 -49.99 -20.39
C SER A 827 12.68 -50.10 -20.07
N ILE A 828 12.21 -51.35 -20.06
CA ILE A 828 10.92 -51.75 -19.50
C ILE A 828 11.19 -52.80 -18.41
N ASP A 829 10.67 -52.57 -17.21
CA ASP A 829 10.77 -53.49 -16.08
C ASP A 829 9.37 -54.04 -15.78
N GLU A 830 9.17 -55.33 -16.03
CA GLU A 830 7.87 -56.00 -15.85
C GLU A 830 7.85 -56.78 -14.53
N LYS A 831 6.92 -56.42 -13.64
CA LYS A 831 6.60 -57.17 -12.40
C LYS A 831 5.14 -57.62 -12.45
N ALA A 832 4.77 -58.55 -11.57
CA ALA A 832 3.42 -59.10 -11.53
C ALA A 832 2.35 -58.04 -11.22
N ASP A 833 2.71 -57.02 -10.43
CA ASP A 833 1.82 -55.99 -9.89
C ASP A 833 2.05 -54.59 -10.48
N ALA A 834 3.10 -54.40 -11.27
CA ALA A 834 3.45 -53.13 -11.89
C ALA A 834 4.32 -53.30 -13.15
N ILE A 835 4.17 -52.40 -14.13
CA ILE A 835 5.06 -52.30 -15.30
C ILE A 835 5.67 -50.90 -15.33
N THR A 836 6.99 -50.80 -15.32
CA THR A 836 7.73 -49.53 -15.34
C THR A 836 8.41 -49.32 -16.68
N LEU A 837 8.21 -48.15 -17.30
CA LEU A 837 8.94 -47.71 -18.48
C LEU A 837 9.86 -46.54 -18.13
N ASN A 838 11.15 -46.71 -18.37
CA ASN A 838 12.18 -45.74 -18.04
C ASN A 838 12.61 -44.95 -19.27
N TYR A 839 12.66 -43.63 -19.12
CA TYR A 839 13.08 -42.68 -20.15
C TYR A 839 14.13 -41.72 -19.59
N GLU A 840 15.00 -41.23 -20.46
CA GLU A 840 15.87 -40.08 -20.18
C GLU A 840 15.49 -38.93 -21.08
N PHE A 841 15.21 -37.80 -20.46
CA PHE A 841 14.95 -36.53 -21.10
C PHE A 841 16.22 -35.69 -20.98
N GLN A 842 16.74 -35.23 -22.10
CA GLN A 842 17.85 -34.28 -22.16
C GLN A 842 17.29 -32.93 -22.60
N PRO A 843 17.03 -32.00 -21.65
CA PRO A 843 16.51 -30.69 -22.00
C PRO A 843 17.56 -29.94 -22.84
N GLN A 844 17.11 -29.32 -23.93
CA GLN A 844 18.01 -28.60 -24.83
C GLN A 844 18.39 -27.25 -24.25
N GLY A 845 19.63 -26.81 -24.48
CA GLY A 845 20.16 -25.53 -23.98
C GLY A 845 20.69 -25.56 -22.54
N VAL A 846 20.43 -26.62 -21.77
CA VAL A 846 21.00 -26.82 -20.43
C VAL A 846 21.77 -28.14 -20.36
N ALA A 847 22.93 -28.13 -19.70
CA ALA A 847 23.70 -29.34 -19.44
C ALA A 847 23.08 -30.10 -18.25
N ALA A 848 21.95 -30.75 -18.48
CA ALA A 848 21.25 -31.56 -17.50
C ALA A 848 20.62 -32.79 -18.17
N LYS A 849 20.27 -33.78 -17.35
CA LYS A 849 19.42 -34.90 -17.76
C LYS A 849 18.35 -35.17 -16.70
N VAL A 850 17.22 -35.69 -17.15
CA VAL A 850 16.10 -36.04 -16.28
C VAL A 850 15.65 -37.45 -16.60
N GLU A 851 15.81 -38.35 -15.63
CA GLU A 851 15.33 -39.72 -15.71
C GLU A 851 13.85 -39.71 -15.27
N VAL A 852 12.95 -40.19 -16.12
CA VAL A 852 11.51 -40.28 -15.83
C VAL A 852 11.06 -41.72 -15.97
N ALA A 853 10.50 -42.27 -14.89
CA ALA A 853 9.95 -43.61 -14.84
C ALA A 853 8.42 -43.56 -14.71
N TYR A 854 7.72 -44.14 -15.69
CA TYR A 854 6.27 -44.30 -15.70
C TYR A 854 5.92 -45.70 -15.24
N THR A 855 5.36 -45.84 -14.04
CA THR A 855 4.96 -47.13 -13.46
C THR A 855 3.46 -47.28 -13.48
N ILE A 856 2.97 -48.18 -14.33
CA ILE A 856 1.57 -48.59 -14.39
C ILE A 856 1.35 -49.61 -13.29
N ASN A 857 0.51 -49.29 -12.33
CA ASN A 857 0.17 -50.18 -11.23
C ASN A 857 -1.02 -51.06 -11.61
N SER A 858 -1.10 -52.26 -11.03
CA SER A 858 -2.20 -53.21 -11.23
C SER A 858 -3.57 -52.63 -10.89
N ASP A 859 -3.67 -51.66 -9.98
CA ASP A 859 -4.91 -50.94 -9.62
C ASP A 859 -5.39 -49.94 -10.70
N GLY A 860 -4.61 -49.75 -11.77
CA GLY A 860 -4.88 -48.81 -12.85
C GLY A 860 -4.45 -47.37 -12.55
N SER A 861 -3.63 -47.14 -11.52
CA SER A 861 -2.96 -45.86 -11.30
C SER A 861 -1.62 -45.79 -12.04
N LEU A 862 -1.15 -44.57 -12.30
CA LEU A 862 0.15 -44.29 -12.91
C LEU A 862 1.03 -43.51 -11.94
N THR A 863 2.13 -44.12 -11.49
CA THR A 863 3.16 -43.43 -10.71
C THR A 863 4.22 -42.88 -11.63
N VAL A 864 4.53 -41.59 -11.49
CA VAL A 864 5.57 -40.88 -12.25
C VAL A 864 6.69 -40.51 -11.29
N ASN A 865 7.85 -41.13 -11.46
CA ASN A 865 9.07 -40.75 -10.74
C ASN A 865 9.95 -39.91 -11.66
N THR A 866 10.41 -38.77 -11.16
CA THR A 866 11.29 -37.86 -11.89
C THR A 866 12.57 -37.65 -11.10
N HIS A 867 13.71 -37.79 -11.78
CA HIS A 867 15.04 -37.60 -11.21
C HIS A 867 15.87 -36.69 -12.12
N TYR A 868 16.01 -35.44 -11.72
CA TYR A 868 16.86 -34.45 -12.36
C TYR A 868 18.31 -34.57 -11.86
N LYS A 869 19.27 -34.50 -12.79
CA LYS A 869 20.71 -34.38 -12.53
C LYS A 869 21.32 -33.30 -13.41
N ALA A 870 21.99 -32.34 -12.78
CA ALA A 870 22.87 -31.41 -13.47
C ALA A 870 24.11 -32.17 -14.00
N LEU A 871 24.58 -31.79 -15.18
CA LEU A 871 25.80 -32.30 -15.80
C LEU A 871 26.94 -31.27 -15.76
N THR A 872 26.69 -30.11 -15.15
CA THR A 872 27.66 -29.04 -14.91
C THR A 872 27.33 -28.32 -13.60
N ASP A 873 28.32 -27.63 -13.05
CA ASP A 873 28.17 -26.80 -11.85
C ASP A 873 27.71 -25.38 -12.19
N ASP A 874 27.70 -25.01 -13.47
CA ASP A 874 27.44 -23.66 -13.98
C ASP A 874 26.01 -23.49 -14.50
N LEU A 875 25.01 -24.01 -13.78
CA LEU A 875 23.60 -23.79 -14.11
C LEU A 875 23.01 -22.69 -13.22
N PRO A 876 22.19 -21.77 -13.77
CA PRO A 876 21.49 -20.79 -12.96
C PRO A 876 20.38 -21.45 -12.13
N GLU A 877 19.86 -20.73 -11.13
CA GLU A 877 18.71 -21.19 -10.35
C GLU A 877 17.51 -21.55 -11.24
N MET A 878 16.74 -22.58 -10.84
CA MET A 878 15.50 -22.96 -11.53
C MET A 878 14.33 -22.08 -11.09
N MET A 879 13.44 -21.74 -12.03
CA MET A 879 12.16 -21.13 -11.66
C MET A 879 11.17 -22.15 -11.11
N ARG A 880 11.20 -23.38 -11.66
CA ARG A 880 10.32 -24.50 -11.31
C ARG A 880 11.01 -25.82 -11.64
N LEU A 881 10.57 -26.91 -11.01
CA LEU A 881 10.80 -28.26 -11.50
C LEU A 881 9.54 -29.10 -11.30
N GLY A 882 8.91 -29.49 -12.41
CA GLY A 882 7.62 -30.16 -12.36
C GLY A 882 7.15 -30.72 -13.69
N MET A 883 5.86 -31.01 -13.77
CA MET A 883 5.18 -31.47 -14.98
C MET A 883 4.00 -30.56 -15.31
N ASN A 884 3.89 -30.15 -16.57
CA ASN A 884 2.74 -29.44 -17.11
C ASN A 884 1.89 -30.39 -17.97
N MET A 885 0.56 -30.31 -17.84
CA MET A 885 -0.39 -31.07 -18.65
C MET A 885 -1.69 -30.28 -18.87
N GLU A 886 -2.47 -30.66 -19.88
CA GLU A 886 -3.80 -30.07 -20.12
C GLU A 886 -4.88 -31.12 -19.92
N LEU A 887 -5.92 -30.77 -19.18
CA LEU A 887 -7.11 -31.60 -18.96
C LEU A 887 -8.34 -31.02 -19.68
N PRO A 888 -9.37 -31.83 -19.95
CA PRO A 888 -10.66 -31.33 -20.42
C PRO A 888 -11.24 -30.24 -19.50
N LYS A 889 -11.90 -29.24 -20.08
CA LYS A 889 -12.46 -28.08 -19.35
C LYS A 889 -13.48 -28.49 -18.29
N GLU A 890 -14.14 -29.62 -18.50
CA GLU A 890 -15.18 -30.14 -17.62
C GLU A 890 -14.62 -30.46 -16.24
N TYR A 891 -13.31 -30.76 -16.10
CA TYR A 891 -12.63 -31.04 -14.83
C TYR A 891 -12.38 -29.77 -14.01
N ASN A 892 -13.45 -29.04 -13.76
CA ASN A 892 -13.44 -27.70 -13.17
C ASN A 892 -13.56 -27.70 -11.64
N ASN A 893 -13.91 -28.82 -11.01
CA ASN A 893 -13.96 -28.90 -9.55
C ASN A 893 -12.58 -29.26 -9.00
N PHE A 894 -11.89 -28.29 -8.41
CA PHE A 894 -10.57 -28.47 -7.83
C PHE A 894 -10.67 -28.60 -6.31
N THR A 895 -10.26 -29.74 -5.76
CA THR A 895 -10.17 -29.98 -4.31
C THR A 895 -8.75 -30.39 -3.96
N TRP A 896 -8.15 -29.84 -2.92
CA TRP A 896 -6.78 -30.17 -2.54
C TRP A 896 -6.61 -30.22 -1.03
N TYR A 897 -5.70 -31.09 -0.58
CA TYR A 897 -5.21 -31.12 0.79
C TYR A 897 -3.83 -30.49 0.85
N GLY A 898 -3.75 -29.26 1.36
CA GLY A 898 -2.53 -28.45 1.42
C GLY A 898 -2.83 -27.02 1.87
N ARG A 899 -1.95 -26.06 1.54
CA ARG A 899 -2.15 -24.66 1.94
C ARG A 899 -3.23 -23.98 1.12
N GLY A 900 -4.05 -23.17 1.77
CA GLY A 900 -5.13 -22.43 1.12
C GLY A 900 -5.91 -21.50 2.06
N PRO A 901 -7.06 -20.96 1.61
CA PRO A 901 -7.70 -21.26 0.32
C PRO A 901 -7.12 -20.48 -0.88
N TRP A 902 -6.52 -19.31 -0.65
CA TRP A 902 -5.95 -18.47 -1.72
C TRP A 902 -4.58 -18.95 -2.18
N GLU A 903 -4.06 -18.35 -3.25
CA GLU A 903 -2.73 -18.66 -3.76
C GLU A 903 -1.61 -18.33 -2.74
N ASN A 904 -0.55 -19.13 -2.76
CA ASN A 904 0.58 -19.00 -1.85
C ASN A 904 1.86 -19.55 -2.50
N TYR A 905 3.01 -19.08 -2.00
CA TYR A 905 4.33 -19.39 -2.54
C TYR A 905 5.29 -19.77 -1.41
N VAL A 906 6.43 -20.37 -1.77
CA VAL A 906 7.41 -20.88 -0.79
C VAL A 906 7.92 -19.81 0.19
N ASP A 907 7.88 -18.54 -0.21
CA ASP A 907 8.25 -17.38 0.59
C ASP A 907 7.06 -16.53 1.06
N ARG A 908 5.82 -16.92 0.75
CA ARG A 908 4.58 -16.24 1.17
C ARG A 908 3.45 -17.23 1.41
N HIS A 909 3.36 -17.78 2.62
CA HIS A 909 2.37 -18.83 2.93
C HIS A 909 1.92 -18.94 4.40
N GLN A 910 2.47 -18.15 5.33
CA GLN A 910 2.21 -18.31 6.77
C GLN A 910 0.77 -18.00 7.19
N ASP A 911 0.02 -17.33 6.32
CA ASP A 911 -1.41 -17.07 6.45
C ASP A 911 -2.28 -18.15 5.76
N ALA A 912 -1.71 -18.97 4.88
CA ALA A 912 -2.40 -20.05 4.18
C ALA A 912 -2.22 -21.38 4.94
N PHE A 913 -3.28 -21.80 5.62
CA PHE A 913 -3.26 -22.96 6.52
C PHE A 913 -3.47 -24.27 5.78
N ILE A 914 -2.94 -25.36 6.33
CA ILE A 914 -3.14 -26.72 5.85
C ILE A 914 -4.57 -27.15 6.14
N SER A 915 -5.33 -27.51 5.11
CA SER A 915 -6.67 -28.07 5.22
C SER A 915 -7.08 -28.75 3.91
N VAL A 916 -8.25 -29.38 3.88
CA VAL A 916 -8.91 -29.76 2.62
C VAL A 916 -9.73 -28.57 2.13
N TRP A 917 -9.32 -28.01 1.00
CA TRP A 917 -9.95 -26.87 0.34
C TRP A 917 -10.61 -27.30 -0.97
N SER A 918 -11.63 -26.57 -1.42
CA SER A 918 -12.29 -26.81 -2.71
C SER A 918 -12.75 -25.52 -3.36
N GLY A 919 -12.67 -25.45 -4.70
CA GLY A 919 -13.19 -24.33 -5.50
C GLY A 919 -13.21 -24.66 -6.99
N LYS A 920 -13.64 -23.71 -7.83
CA LYS A 920 -13.54 -23.87 -9.28
C LYS A 920 -12.15 -23.49 -9.79
N VAL A 921 -11.70 -24.09 -10.89
CA VAL A 921 -10.39 -23.79 -11.52
C VAL A 921 -10.26 -22.29 -11.82
N GLY A 922 -11.28 -21.69 -12.44
CA GLY A 922 -11.28 -20.26 -12.78
C GLY A 922 -11.25 -19.31 -11.57
N GLU A 923 -11.59 -19.79 -10.36
CA GLU A 923 -11.57 -19.01 -9.13
C GLU A 923 -10.20 -19.08 -8.41
N GLN A 924 -9.28 -19.93 -8.88
CA GLN A 924 -7.99 -20.13 -8.22
C GLN A 924 -6.94 -19.09 -8.59
N VAL A 925 -7.22 -18.24 -9.58
CA VAL A 925 -6.30 -17.23 -10.10
C VAL A 925 -6.78 -15.85 -9.70
N PHE A 926 -5.88 -15.05 -9.12
CA PHE A 926 -6.11 -13.62 -9.00
C PHE A 926 -5.73 -12.92 -10.33
N PRO A 927 -6.60 -12.09 -10.93
CA PRO A 927 -6.33 -11.44 -12.21
C PRO A 927 -5.46 -10.19 -12.00
N TYR A 928 -4.14 -10.38 -11.84
CA TYR A 928 -3.18 -9.28 -11.74
C TYR A 928 -3.25 -8.35 -12.96
N TYR A 929 -3.14 -7.03 -12.72
CA TYR A 929 -3.37 -5.99 -13.73
C TYR A 929 -2.42 -6.06 -14.93
N ARG A 930 -1.18 -6.46 -14.68
CA ARG A 930 -0.32 -7.05 -15.71
C ARG A 930 -0.40 -8.57 -15.55
N PRO A 931 -0.85 -9.33 -16.57
CA PRO A 931 -0.90 -10.78 -16.48
C PRO A 931 0.46 -11.41 -16.15
N GLN A 932 0.46 -12.39 -15.24
CA GLN A 932 1.67 -13.04 -14.72
C GLN A 932 1.34 -14.34 -13.99
N GLU A 933 2.36 -15.09 -13.53
CA GLU A 933 2.15 -16.31 -12.71
C GLU A 933 1.23 -16.04 -11.51
N ALA A 934 0.22 -16.91 -11.37
CA ALA A 934 -0.79 -16.86 -10.33
C ALA A 934 -1.39 -18.25 -10.06
N GLY A 935 -2.06 -18.40 -8.91
CA GLY A 935 -2.86 -19.57 -8.55
C GLY A 935 -2.13 -20.75 -7.92
N ASN A 936 -0.84 -20.59 -7.58
CA ASN A 936 -0.05 -21.64 -6.96
C ASN A 936 -0.55 -22.01 -5.54
N LYS A 937 -0.49 -23.29 -5.19
CA LYS A 937 -0.72 -23.83 -3.84
C LYS A 937 0.50 -24.65 -3.43
N THR A 938 1.07 -24.38 -2.25
CA THR A 938 2.22 -25.12 -1.71
C THR A 938 1.79 -26.18 -0.70
N ASP A 939 2.74 -27.05 -0.36
CA ASP A 939 2.60 -28.15 0.59
C ASP A 939 1.38 -29.05 0.31
N VAL A 940 1.08 -29.32 -0.97
CA VAL A 940 -0.06 -30.15 -1.35
C VAL A 940 0.28 -31.63 -1.28
N ARG A 941 -0.51 -32.39 -0.53
CA ARG A 941 -0.38 -33.84 -0.37
C ARG A 941 -1.08 -34.57 -1.51
N TRP A 942 -2.31 -34.16 -1.80
CA TRP A 942 -3.12 -34.66 -2.89
C TRP A 942 -4.09 -33.59 -3.38
N PHE A 943 -4.54 -33.72 -4.62
CA PHE A 943 -5.65 -32.94 -5.15
C PHE A 943 -6.48 -33.77 -6.14
N THR A 944 -7.70 -33.31 -6.41
CA THR A 944 -8.61 -33.87 -7.40
C THR A 944 -9.12 -32.78 -8.33
N LEU A 945 -9.25 -33.12 -9.61
CA LEU A 945 -9.93 -32.33 -10.63
C LEU A 945 -11.03 -33.18 -11.24
N THR A 946 -12.29 -32.81 -10.99
CA THR A 946 -13.45 -33.61 -11.42
C THR A 946 -14.47 -32.79 -12.20
N ASP A 947 -15.23 -33.49 -13.05
CA ASP A 947 -16.43 -32.98 -13.67
C ASP A 947 -17.58 -32.82 -12.66
N SER A 948 -18.72 -32.32 -13.13
CA SER A 948 -19.95 -32.16 -12.34
C SER A 948 -20.56 -33.49 -11.89
N GLU A 949 -20.21 -34.60 -12.54
CA GLU A 949 -20.66 -35.94 -12.16
C GLU A 949 -19.78 -36.53 -11.04
N GLY A 950 -18.58 -35.99 -10.83
CA GLY A 950 -17.59 -36.48 -9.87
C GLY A 950 -16.56 -37.42 -10.47
N ASN A 951 -16.49 -37.51 -11.81
CA ASN A 951 -15.46 -38.27 -12.52
C ASN A 951 -14.26 -37.36 -12.82
N GLY A 952 -13.04 -37.90 -12.81
CA GLY A 952 -11.86 -37.10 -13.11
C GLY A 952 -10.55 -37.75 -12.66
N LEU A 953 -9.62 -36.94 -12.19
CA LEU A 953 -8.29 -37.39 -11.77
C LEU A 953 -8.02 -37.01 -10.32
N GLN A 954 -7.36 -37.91 -9.59
CA GLN A 954 -6.66 -37.62 -8.34
C GLN A 954 -5.16 -37.69 -8.59
N ILE A 955 -4.42 -36.75 -8.03
CA ILE A 955 -2.96 -36.79 -7.97
C ILE A 955 -2.54 -36.74 -6.51
N LYS A 956 -1.68 -37.69 -6.12
CA LYS A 956 -1.10 -37.80 -4.77
C LYS A 956 0.42 -37.75 -4.85
N GLY A 957 1.05 -36.84 -4.12
CA GLY A 957 2.50 -36.76 -4.03
C GLY A 957 3.07 -37.82 -3.08
N ALA A 958 4.28 -38.31 -3.38
CA ALA A 958 5.11 -39.05 -2.42
C ALA A 958 5.85 -38.10 -1.44
N GLN A 959 5.81 -36.81 -1.74
CA GLN A 959 6.29 -35.69 -0.94
C GLN A 959 5.31 -34.51 -1.16
N PRO A 960 5.39 -33.42 -0.38
CA PRO A 960 4.58 -32.24 -0.65
C PRO A 960 4.85 -31.69 -2.06
N LEU A 961 3.79 -31.25 -2.73
CA LEU A 961 3.83 -30.71 -4.09
C LEU A 961 3.51 -29.20 -4.08
N SER A 962 4.02 -28.50 -5.09
CA SER A 962 3.51 -27.19 -5.49
C SER A 962 2.61 -27.38 -6.72
N VAL A 963 1.38 -26.88 -6.69
CA VAL A 963 0.40 -27.16 -7.73
C VAL A 963 -0.36 -25.91 -8.15
N SER A 964 -0.67 -25.80 -9.44
CA SER A 964 -1.62 -24.81 -9.95
C SER A 964 -2.53 -25.44 -10.99
N ALA A 965 -3.82 -25.13 -10.91
CA ALA A 965 -4.81 -25.48 -11.92
C ALA A 965 -5.49 -24.18 -12.37
N THR A 966 -5.35 -23.83 -13.65
CA THR A 966 -5.84 -22.56 -14.20
C THR A 966 -6.55 -22.78 -15.55
N ASN A 967 -7.16 -21.73 -16.10
CA ASN A 967 -7.61 -21.71 -17.49
C ASN A 967 -6.69 -20.89 -18.38
N TYR A 968 -5.41 -20.73 -18.02
CA TYR A 968 -4.47 -19.87 -18.72
C TYR A 968 -3.15 -20.60 -18.93
N ARG A 969 -2.65 -20.60 -20.16
CA ARG A 969 -1.35 -21.22 -20.43
C ARG A 969 -0.24 -20.27 -19.98
N ILE A 970 0.94 -20.83 -19.71
CA ILE A 970 2.10 -20.04 -19.29
C ILE A 970 2.47 -19.03 -20.37
N GLU A 971 2.41 -19.45 -21.63
CA GLU A 971 2.66 -18.62 -22.80
C GLU A 971 1.64 -17.48 -23.01
N ASP A 972 0.43 -17.59 -22.45
CA ASP A 972 -0.55 -16.51 -22.52
C ASP A 972 -0.18 -15.37 -21.55
N TRP A 973 0.50 -15.69 -20.45
CA TRP A 973 0.94 -14.73 -19.42
C TRP A 973 2.38 -14.23 -19.60
N ASP A 974 3.23 -14.93 -20.36
CA ASP A 974 4.62 -14.53 -20.59
C ASP A 974 4.72 -13.55 -21.77
N PRO A 975 4.98 -12.25 -21.54
CA PRO A 975 5.06 -11.29 -22.63
C PRO A 975 6.38 -11.37 -23.42
N GLY A 976 7.33 -12.22 -23.01
CA GLY A 976 8.67 -12.32 -23.58
C GLY A 976 9.72 -11.62 -22.72
N THR A 977 10.69 -11.00 -23.39
CA THR A 977 11.84 -10.36 -22.75
C THR A 977 11.55 -8.95 -22.23
N THR A 978 10.43 -8.34 -22.60
CA THR A 978 10.03 -7.00 -22.16
C THR A 978 8.67 -7.03 -21.46
N LYS A 979 8.45 -6.10 -20.53
CA LYS A 979 7.10 -5.83 -20.02
C LYS A 979 6.30 -5.18 -21.16
N LYS A 980 5.19 -5.80 -21.56
CA LYS A 980 4.26 -5.26 -22.54
C LYS A 980 3.13 -4.53 -21.84
N GLN A 981 2.57 -3.52 -22.51
CA GLN A 981 1.27 -2.94 -22.15
C GLN A 981 0.20 -4.01 -22.40
N GLN A 982 -0.10 -4.79 -21.37
CA GLN A 982 -0.97 -5.96 -21.44
C GLN A 982 -1.84 -6.04 -20.20
N HIS A 983 -3.11 -6.38 -20.40
CA HIS A 983 -4.17 -6.39 -19.41
C HIS A 983 -4.83 -7.77 -19.32
N PRO A 984 -5.53 -8.12 -18.23
CA PRO A 984 -6.33 -9.34 -18.14
C PRO A 984 -7.35 -9.49 -19.28
N SER A 985 -7.87 -8.36 -19.81
CA SER A 985 -8.77 -8.35 -20.97
C SER A 985 -8.12 -8.86 -22.25
N ASP A 986 -6.79 -8.78 -22.36
CA ASP A 986 -6.05 -9.23 -23.54
C ASP A 986 -5.85 -10.75 -23.54
N ILE A 987 -6.10 -11.41 -22.41
CA ILE A 987 -5.92 -12.85 -22.24
C ILE A 987 -7.26 -13.58 -22.35
N ILE A 988 -7.40 -14.42 -23.38
CA ILE A 988 -8.58 -15.27 -23.53
C ILE A 988 -8.37 -16.56 -22.72
N PRO A 989 -9.23 -16.89 -21.75
CA PRO A 989 -9.13 -18.16 -21.04
C PRO A 989 -9.23 -19.35 -22.01
N SER A 990 -8.34 -20.31 -21.82
CA SER A 990 -8.29 -21.57 -22.56
C SER A 990 -9.58 -22.39 -22.40
N ASP A 991 -9.89 -23.20 -23.41
CA ASP A 991 -10.92 -24.24 -23.36
C ASP A 991 -10.43 -25.52 -22.63
N ARG A 992 -9.41 -25.39 -21.77
CA ARG A 992 -8.77 -26.47 -21.03
C ARG A 992 -8.52 -26.07 -19.58
N VAL A 993 -8.25 -27.06 -18.75
CA VAL A 993 -7.60 -26.86 -17.45
C VAL A 993 -6.11 -27.08 -17.63
N ILE A 994 -5.31 -26.05 -17.38
CA ILE A 994 -3.85 -26.09 -17.42
C ILE A 994 -3.37 -26.46 -16.03
N LEU A 995 -2.70 -27.61 -15.91
CA LEU A 995 -2.30 -28.19 -14.65
C LEU A 995 -0.78 -28.27 -14.54
N ASN A 996 -0.22 -27.66 -13.49
CA ASN A 996 1.17 -27.85 -13.08
C ASN A 996 1.23 -28.69 -11.82
N VAL A 997 2.10 -29.71 -11.83
CA VAL A 997 2.38 -30.62 -10.71
C VAL A 997 3.87 -30.58 -10.48
N ASP A 998 4.29 -29.78 -9.50
CA ASP A 998 5.69 -29.44 -9.32
C ASP A 998 6.24 -30.00 -8.00
N LEU A 999 7.53 -30.31 -7.99
CA LEU A 999 8.26 -30.47 -6.74
C LEU A 999 8.35 -29.12 -6.03
N PHE A 1000 8.72 -28.08 -6.77
CA PHE A 1000 8.82 -26.72 -6.24
C PHE A 1000 8.64 -25.66 -7.33
N GLN A 1001 8.39 -24.44 -6.86
CA GLN A 1001 8.48 -23.20 -7.62
C GLN A 1001 9.28 -22.18 -6.79
N ARG A 1002 10.15 -21.38 -7.42
CA ARG A 1002 10.92 -20.32 -6.74
C ARG A 1002 10.01 -19.30 -6.06
N GLY A 1003 10.52 -18.63 -5.03
CA GLY A 1003 9.81 -17.56 -4.35
C GLY A 1003 9.39 -16.39 -5.27
N VAL A 1004 8.42 -15.61 -4.84
CA VAL A 1004 7.97 -14.40 -5.56
C VAL A 1004 8.80 -13.16 -5.25
N GLY A 1005 9.56 -13.13 -4.15
CA GLY A 1005 10.39 -11.99 -3.78
C GLY A 1005 9.58 -10.76 -3.37
N GLY A 1006 10.19 -9.57 -3.45
CA GLY A 1006 9.53 -8.32 -3.04
C GLY A 1006 10.31 -7.49 -2.03
N LEU A 1007 11.63 -7.68 -1.90
CA LEU A 1007 12.46 -6.68 -1.20
C LEU A 1007 12.37 -5.32 -1.93
N ASP A 1008 12.50 -5.38 -3.25
CA ASP A 1008 12.23 -4.35 -4.25
C ASP A 1008 11.76 -5.05 -5.55
N SER A 1009 11.37 -4.27 -6.57
CA SER A 1009 10.99 -4.79 -7.90
C SER A 1009 11.90 -4.28 -9.02
N TRP A 1010 13.17 -3.97 -8.72
CA TRP A 1010 14.14 -3.42 -9.69
C TRP A 1010 15.57 -3.95 -9.52
N GLY A 1011 15.77 -5.01 -8.74
CA GLY A 1011 17.03 -5.76 -8.75
C GLY A 1011 17.06 -6.98 -7.85
N SER A 1012 16.33 -6.95 -6.73
CA SER A 1012 16.39 -8.01 -5.73
C SER A 1012 15.75 -9.32 -6.20
N LYS A 1013 16.43 -10.43 -5.90
CA LYS A 1013 15.90 -11.79 -6.01
C LYS A 1013 15.16 -12.18 -4.71
N PRO A 1014 14.32 -13.23 -4.72
CA PRO A 1014 13.93 -13.92 -3.49
C PRO A 1014 15.16 -14.26 -2.64
N LEU A 1015 14.99 -14.32 -1.31
CA LEU A 1015 16.08 -14.71 -0.41
C LEU A 1015 16.63 -16.08 -0.81
N ASP A 1016 17.93 -16.30 -0.61
CA ASP A 1016 18.62 -17.50 -1.13
C ASP A 1016 17.96 -18.84 -0.72
N LYS A 1017 17.35 -18.90 0.47
CA LYS A 1017 16.63 -20.08 0.96
C LYS A 1017 15.36 -20.43 0.16
N TYR A 1018 14.91 -19.55 -0.72
CA TYR A 1018 13.75 -19.72 -1.60
C TYR A 1018 14.15 -19.83 -3.09
N LEU A 1019 15.44 -20.04 -3.36
CA LEU A 1019 16.01 -20.28 -4.68
C LEU A 1019 16.48 -21.74 -4.79
N PHE A 1020 16.39 -22.31 -6.00
CA PHE A 1020 16.64 -23.73 -6.23
C PHE A 1020 17.85 -23.93 -7.15
N ARG A 1021 18.99 -24.31 -6.57
CA ARG A 1021 20.31 -24.48 -7.23
C ARG A 1021 20.92 -25.87 -7.05
N GLY A 1022 20.14 -26.83 -6.57
CA GLY A 1022 20.58 -28.18 -6.30
C GLY A 1022 21.04 -28.88 -7.58
N LYS A 1023 22.08 -29.70 -7.46
CA LYS A 1023 22.62 -30.49 -8.58
C LYS A 1023 21.78 -31.73 -8.88
N GLU A 1024 20.91 -32.11 -7.95
CA GLU A 1024 20.10 -33.30 -8.03
C GLU A 1024 18.76 -33.05 -7.34
N TYR A 1025 17.68 -33.47 -7.98
CA TYR A 1025 16.33 -33.38 -7.43
C TYR A 1025 15.54 -34.62 -7.81
N GLN A 1026 14.74 -35.12 -6.88
CA GLN A 1026 13.85 -36.24 -7.10
C GLN A 1026 12.45 -35.91 -6.58
N TYR A 1027 11.43 -36.30 -7.33
CA TYR A 1027 10.06 -36.24 -6.83
C TYR A 1027 9.18 -37.26 -7.54
N SER A 1028 8.14 -37.68 -6.83
CA SER A 1028 7.18 -38.65 -7.34
C SER A 1028 5.75 -38.22 -7.05
N TYR A 1029 4.85 -38.56 -7.97
CA TYR A 1029 3.42 -38.49 -7.74
C TYR A 1029 2.71 -39.66 -8.43
N THR A 1030 1.54 -40.03 -7.88
CA THR A 1030 0.67 -41.06 -8.44
C THR A 1030 -0.64 -40.44 -8.90
N MET A 1031 -0.99 -40.72 -10.15
CA MET A 1031 -2.23 -40.30 -10.80
C MET A 1031 -3.21 -41.47 -10.81
N SER A 1032 -4.44 -41.23 -10.34
CA SER A 1032 -5.52 -42.22 -10.30
C SER A 1032 -6.78 -41.66 -10.93
N VAL A 1033 -7.53 -42.50 -11.65
CA VAL A 1033 -8.82 -42.11 -12.24
C VAL A 1033 -9.93 -42.24 -11.21
N ILE A 1034 -10.72 -41.18 -11.04
CA ILE A 1034 -11.89 -41.16 -10.16
C ILE A 1034 -13.13 -41.48 -10.99
N ARG A 1035 -13.93 -42.47 -10.56
CA ARG A 1035 -15.23 -42.81 -11.15
C ARG A 1035 -16.32 -42.78 -10.08
N LYS A 1036 -17.40 -42.03 -10.29
CA LYS A 1036 -18.53 -42.00 -9.36
C LYS A 1036 -19.12 -43.41 -9.19
N GLY A 1037 -19.25 -43.88 -7.95
CA GLY A 1037 -19.80 -45.20 -7.61
C GLY A 1037 -18.79 -46.27 -7.15
N SER A 1038 -17.48 -45.96 -7.12
CA SER A 1038 -16.43 -46.92 -6.73
C SER A 1038 -15.82 -46.72 -5.32
N ASN A 1039 -16.10 -45.60 -4.64
CA ASN A 1039 -15.63 -45.34 -3.27
C ASN A 1039 -16.77 -44.82 -2.38
N GLN A 1040 -17.49 -45.74 -1.72
CA GLN A 1040 -18.20 -45.44 -0.46
C GLN A 1040 -17.60 -46.19 0.75
N ASN A 1041 -16.56 -47.01 0.56
CA ASN A 1041 -15.94 -47.79 1.63
C ASN A 1041 -14.42 -47.58 1.71
N SER A 1042 -14.00 -46.38 2.11
CA SER A 1042 -12.73 -46.15 2.82
C SER A 1042 -12.74 -44.74 3.41
N LYS A 1043 -13.53 -44.57 4.48
CA LYS A 1043 -13.35 -43.47 5.43
C LYS A 1043 -12.32 -43.84 6.47
#